data_AF-A0A936KVQ5-F1
#
_entry.id   AF-A0A936KVQ5-F1
#
_cell.length_a   1.000
_cell.length_b   1.000
_cell.length_c   1.000
_cell.angle_alpha   90.00
_cell.angle_beta   90.00
_cell.angle_gamma   90.00
#
_symmetry.space_group_name_H-M   'P 1'
#
loop_
_entity.id
_entity.type
_entity.pdbx_description
1 polymer ?
#
loop_
_entity_poly.entity_id
_entity_poly.type
_entity_poly.pdbx_seq_one_letter_code
_entity_poly.pdbx_strand_id
1 'polypeptide(L)'
;MKTNRNINKSAILIFFLSLFVSIQKVNAQTPTLPYVFENVSEYADNEIYIGLVGQYPNMGGVWMDMTTSQLQVMEYANNTIPGSTWANTPDGKNKYAAMFYKLSDIPNKTINIPHGLFGCRIFLSFKSPMYIYFHATGGYAGANLQNSSDPNDGIRWELVELTWGDAGLWTNTSRVDAYQYPMALEVTGYSGGMTGTYAQSYTAKINSGTATDIFKKIGELLPHQTIIDLWNTKVDQPFYGCKVVKTHSMDGKPIIEQPSKIPDFKDGAVYGNYFESYINDIWDTYRTQDLYLNIGDRGTWRGRITGDRFDFYDPADNSQATIYSKPTTTNAIEGSGSLATTPEPGGSTKYQEDLMIQAQVCAAINRHAIHTNTANGVVQYNHDASRFFTIAPYNQYVKFFHDEQISYQSQTYAFAYDDVGDHSSTIQCTFPTKVEVIIGGYGTDTNPVIQEPYTTNLIPSTIEAENYDKGGQGIAYSDASPSNEGSKYRTDAVDIEDCSEGGYNISHTADNEWLEYTVDVAQTGLYDFIFRTASLSASGKLRIEVDETVQSGSISLPITNDWQIWQSTTVQNVSLNKGNHIIRIYIEQGGFNFNSVSVSPSTNTGFLHADGKAIKNAAGANFLIKGIGTGNWMIQEGYMMQSTPIAPTQHQFRNKLIETIGKTKTNEFYELWLKNHFRKIDVDSMAAWGFNTVRVALHYIWFTPPIEDEPVPGQITWNNKGFEMIDNLLSLCSSNNMYLILDMHGAPGGQGKNADISDYNETKPSLWESELNKEKLVALWSKLAQRYKDEPWIGGYDLLNETNWDFENSGNQNGCACNSNTPLIEMHKRMIDAIRAVDKNHLVFVSGNCWGNNYRGMNNLFNYDTNMSITFHKYWNYNDAGSINDLLTLRETAKQTFVDE
;
A
#
# COMPACT_ATOMS: atom_id res chain seq x y z
N MET A 1 12.56 77.51 -40.47
CA MET A 1 13.46 77.80 -41.61
C MET A 1 14.36 76.59 -41.78
N LYS A 2 14.12 75.72 -42.77
CA LYS A 2 14.94 75.58 -44.00
C LYS A 2 16.44 75.68 -43.67
N THR A 3 17.26 74.64 -43.75
CA THR A 3 17.45 73.75 -44.91
C THR A 3 18.15 72.43 -44.57
N ASN A 4 17.64 71.34 -45.15
CA ASN A 4 18.36 70.11 -45.47
C ASN A 4 19.48 70.36 -46.50
N ARG A 5 20.60 69.64 -46.37
CA ARG A 5 21.24 68.78 -47.41
C ARG A 5 22.58 68.22 -46.85
N ASN A 6 22.70 66.90 -46.67
CA ASN A 6 23.36 65.94 -47.59
C ASN A 6 24.92 66.02 -47.44
N ILE A 7 25.75 64.99 -47.23
CA ILE A 7 25.81 63.61 -47.75
C ILE A 7 26.86 62.79 -46.93
N ASN A 8 26.70 61.45 -46.97
CA ASN A 8 27.70 60.36 -46.85
C ASN A 8 28.16 59.83 -45.47
N LYS A 9 27.48 58.75 -45.09
CA LYS A 9 28.01 57.42 -44.72
C LYS A 9 29.53 57.26 -44.77
N SER A 10 30.18 57.37 -43.61
CA SER A 10 31.21 56.46 -43.09
C SER A 10 31.74 57.03 -41.78
N ALA A 11 31.98 56.14 -40.82
CA ALA A 11 32.53 56.41 -39.48
C ALA A 11 31.58 57.10 -38.50
N ILE A 12 31.20 56.37 -37.44
CA ILE A 12 31.43 56.70 -36.03
C ILE A 12 30.59 55.71 -35.21
N LEU A 13 31.26 54.71 -34.64
CA LEU A 13 31.13 54.44 -33.19
C LEU A 13 32.38 53.67 -32.74
N ILE A 14 33.47 54.42 -32.59
CA ILE A 14 34.62 54.02 -31.78
C ILE A 14 34.32 54.52 -30.38
N PHE A 15 33.86 53.61 -29.52
CA PHE A 15 34.12 53.56 -28.07
C PHE A 15 33.55 52.22 -27.61
N PHE A 16 34.37 51.39 -26.95
CA PHE A 16 34.20 49.95 -26.65
C PHE A 16 34.73 48.98 -27.72
N LEU A 17 36.04 48.76 -27.74
CA LEU A 17 36.59 47.46 -28.16
C LEU A 17 37.94 47.22 -27.48
N SER A 18 37.90 46.71 -26.25
CA SER A 18 39.06 46.10 -25.59
C SER A 18 38.57 44.97 -24.69
N LEU A 19 38.26 43.82 -25.30
CA LEU A 19 38.43 42.50 -24.69
C LEU A 19 38.35 41.46 -25.82
N PHE A 20 39.49 41.10 -26.37
CA PHE A 20 39.63 39.82 -27.08
C PHE A 20 39.52 38.72 -26.03
N VAL A 21 38.34 38.13 -25.86
CA VAL A 21 38.20 36.83 -25.21
C VAL A 21 38.31 35.80 -26.32
N SER A 22 39.43 35.09 -26.35
CA SER A 22 39.54 33.80 -27.01
C SER A 22 38.42 32.90 -26.52
N ILE A 23 37.46 32.59 -27.39
CA ILE A 23 36.52 31.49 -27.18
C ILE A 23 37.35 30.20 -27.26
N GLN A 24 37.89 29.78 -26.11
CA GLN A 24 38.24 28.37 -25.94
C GLN A 24 36.92 27.61 -26.01
N LYS A 25 36.79 26.73 -27.01
CA LYS A 25 35.87 25.60 -26.89
C LYS A 25 36.32 24.84 -25.64
N VAL A 26 35.58 25.00 -24.55
CA VAL A 26 35.71 24.12 -23.39
C VAL A 26 35.30 22.74 -23.88
N ASN A 27 36.27 21.85 -24.10
CA ASN A 27 35.98 20.43 -24.19
C ASN A 27 35.38 20.04 -22.84
N ALA A 28 34.08 19.80 -22.78
CA ALA A 28 33.44 19.30 -21.58
C ALA A 28 34.06 17.93 -21.26
N GLN A 29 34.79 17.84 -20.15
CA GLN A 29 35.34 16.58 -19.66
C GLN A 29 34.17 15.64 -19.34
N THR A 30 34.25 14.38 -19.80
CA THR A 30 33.23 13.37 -19.49
C THR A 30 33.08 13.27 -17.97
N PRO A 31 31.85 13.37 -17.42
CA PRO A 31 31.63 13.20 -16.00
C PRO A 31 32.16 11.85 -15.50
N THR A 32 32.69 11.84 -14.28
CA THR A 32 33.12 10.63 -13.60
C THR A 32 32.43 10.51 -12.24
N LEU A 33 32.08 9.29 -11.87
CA LEU A 33 31.36 8.96 -10.64
C LEU A 33 32.29 8.18 -9.70
N PRO A 34 32.64 8.72 -8.52
CA PRO A 34 33.43 7.98 -7.54
C PRO A 34 32.65 6.81 -6.95
N TYR A 35 33.24 5.62 -7.03
CA TYR A 35 32.89 4.42 -6.28
C TYR A 35 33.94 4.24 -5.17
N VAL A 36 33.52 4.42 -3.92
CA VAL A 36 34.35 4.34 -2.72
C VAL A 36 34.11 2.99 -2.06
N PHE A 37 35.18 2.24 -1.80
CA PHE A 37 35.11 0.94 -1.15
C PHE A 37 35.41 1.08 0.34
N GLU A 38 34.40 0.80 1.15
CA GLU A 38 34.53 0.69 2.61
C GLU A 38 34.69 -0.77 2.99
N ASN A 39 35.67 -1.07 3.85
CA ASN A 39 35.91 -2.43 4.31
C ASN A 39 35.62 -2.52 5.81
N VAL A 40 34.48 -3.14 6.14
CA VAL A 40 34.08 -3.50 7.50
C VAL A 40 34.09 -5.02 7.70
N SER A 41 34.66 -5.75 6.75
CA SER A 41 34.77 -7.20 6.80
C SER A 41 35.86 -7.67 7.76
N GLU A 42 35.90 -8.98 8.02
CA GLU A 42 36.98 -9.62 8.78
C GLU A 42 38.30 -9.72 7.99
N TYR A 43 38.29 -9.41 6.69
CA TYR A 43 39.46 -9.53 5.82
C TYR A 43 40.24 -8.22 5.76
N ALA A 44 41.57 -8.31 5.83
CA ALA A 44 42.41 -7.13 5.67
C ALA A 44 42.35 -6.61 4.23
N ASP A 45 42.54 -5.30 4.02
CA ASP A 45 42.50 -4.67 2.68
C ASP A 45 43.45 -5.31 1.67
N ASN A 46 44.57 -5.89 2.12
CA ASN A 46 45.55 -6.56 1.25
C ASN A 46 45.16 -8.01 0.89
N GLU A 47 44.03 -8.49 1.43
CA GLU A 47 43.41 -9.79 1.14
C GLU A 47 42.14 -9.67 0.30
N ILE A 48 41.66 -8.44 0.05
CA ILE A 48 40.51 -8.16 -0.81
C ILE A 48 41.01 -7.73 -2.17
N TYR A 49 40.49 -8.32 -3.23
CA TYR A 49 40.85 -8.04 -4.61
C TYR A 49 39.64 -7.49 -5.37
N ILE A 50 39.86 -6.42 -6.13
CA ILE A 50 38.80 -5.75 -6.89
C ILE A 50 39.21 -5.66 -8.35
N GLY A 51 38.27 -5.94 -9.25
CA GLY A 51 38.43 -5.78 -10.69
C GLY A 51 37.11 -5.40 -11.34
N LEU A 52 37.16 -4.62 -12.42
CA LEU A 52 35.97 -4.17 -13.15
C LEU A 52 36.05 -4.58 -14.61
N VAL A 53 34.94 -5.10 -15.13
CA VAL A 53 34.70 -5.27 -16.58
C VAL A 53 33.41 -4.57 -17.00
N GLY A 54 33.30 -4.19 -18.27
CA GLY A 54 32.08 -3.62 -18.82
C GLY A 54 32.18 -3.36 -20.32
N GLN A 55 31.28 -2.53 -20.83
CA GLN A 55 31.33 -2.03 -22.20
C GLN A 55 31.35 -0.50 -22.22
N TYR A 56 32.15 0.06 -23.13
CA TYR A 56 32.25 1.50 -23.31
C TYR A 56 32.14 1.90 -24.79
N PRO A 57 31.42 3.00 -25.11
CA PRO A 57 31.26 3.47 -26.48
C PRO A 57 32.60 3.59 -27.21
N ASN A 58 32.66 3.05 -28.43
CA ASN A 58 33.84 3.02 -29.32
C ASN A 58 35.05 2.18 -28.85
N MET A 59 35.06 1.66 -27.63
CA MET A 59 36.10 0.73 -27.13
C MET A 59 35.64 -0.73 -27.14
N GLY A 60 34.32 -0.97 -27.09
CA GLY A 60 33.78 -2.32 -26.95
C GLY A 60 33.93 -2.82 -25.52
N GLY A 61 34.33 -4.09 -25.35
CA GLY A 61 34.60 -4.67 -24.03
C GLY A 61 35.83 -4.06 -23.37
N VAL A 62 35.71 -3.63 -22.12
CA VAL A 62 36.76 -2.96 -21.35
C VAL A 62 36.95 -3.58 -19.98
N TRP A 63 38.13 -3.37 -19.40
CA TRP A 63 38.41 -3.54 -17.98
C TRP A 63 39.05 -2.26 -17.43
N MET A 64 39.07 -2.08 -16.10
CA MET A 64 39.62 -0.87 -15.49
C MET A 64 40.95 -1.15 -14.77
N ASP A 65 41.95 -0.32 -15.03
CA ASP A 65 43.09 -0.20 -14.12
C ASP A 65 42.61 0.50 -12.84
N MET A 66 42.52 -0.27 -11.75
CA MET A 66 41.89 0.19 -10.51
C MET A 66 42.72 1.25 -9.77
N THR A 67 44.01 1.42 -10.11
CA THR A 67 44.88 2.44 -9.49
C THR A 67 44.74 3.81 -10.16
N THR A 68 44.38 3.83 -11.44
CA THR A 68 44.28 5.06 -12.25
C THR A 68 42.86 5.38 -12.69
N SER A 69 41.91 4.47 -12.48
CA SER A 69 40.53 4.51 -13.01
C SER A 69 40.46 4.60 -14.55
N GLN A 70 41.52 4.23 -15.25
CA GLN A 70 41.55 4.28 -16.72
C GLN A 70 40.97 2.98 -17.30
N LEU A 71 40.06 3.13 -18.27
CA LEU A 71 39.55 2.00 -19.04
C LEU A 71 40.62 1.49 -20.01
N GLN A 72 40.76 0.18 -20.07
CA GLN A 72 41.62 -0.57 -20.98
C GLN A 72 40.75 -1.46 -21.86
N VAL A 73 41.13 -1.62 -23.13
CA VAL A 73 40.44 -2.57 -24.01
C VAL A 73 40.69 -3.99 -23.52
N MET A 74 39.65 -4.81 -23.53
CA MET A 74 39.72 -6.21 -23.17
C MET A 74 40.40 -7.01 -24.30
N GLU A 75 41.64 -7.44 -24.10
CA GLU A 75 42.41 -8.18 -25.08
C GLU A 75 42.85 -9.55 -24.55
N TYR A 76 42.81 -10.58 -25.39
CA TYR A 76 43.32 -11.91 -25.03
C TYR A 76 44.78 -11.90 -24.54
N ALA A 77 45.59 -10.94 -25.00
CA ALA A 77 46.97 -10.75 -24.56
C ALA A 77 47.10 -10.36 -23.08
N ASN A 78 46.03 -9.86 -22.44
CA ASN A 78 46.03 -9.56 -21.01
C ASN A 78 46.01 -10.82 -20.12
N ASN A 79 45.74 -12.00 -20.68
CA ASN A 79 45.78 -13.28 -19.96
C ASN A 79 47.23 -13.70 -19.63
N THR A 80 47.78 -13.15 -18.55
CA THR A 80 49.20 -13.29 -18.19
C THR A 80 49.42 -13.95 -16.83
N ILE A 81 48.41 -13.98 -15.95
CA ILE A 81 48.53 -14.51 -14.59
C ILE A 81 48.29 -16.02 -14.60
N PRO A 82 49.20 -16.85 -14.02
CA PRO A 82 48.96 -18.27 -13.87
C PRO A 82 47.71 -18.57 -13.03
N GLY A 83 46.92 -19.54 -13.48
CA GLY A 83 45.73 -20.02 -12.79
C GLY A 83 45.97 -20.86 -11.56
N SER A 84 44.86 -21.33 -10.97
CA SER A 84 44.88 -22.35 -9.92
C SER A 84 45.44 -23.69 -10.42
N THR A 85 45.89 -24.55 -9.50
CA THR A 85 46.51 -25.84 -9.83
C THR A 85 45.49 -26.94 -10.19
N TRP A 86 44.20 -26.71 -9.94
CA TRP A 86 43.11 -27.66 -10.15
C TRP A 86 42.27 -27.37 -11.41
N ALA A 87 42.57 -26.29 -12.13
CA ALA A 87 41.85 -25.87 -13.32
C ALA A 87 42.79 -25.68 -14.52
N ASN A 88 42.21 -25.64 -15.71
CA ASN A 88 42.88 -25.26 -16.95
C ASN A 88 41.99 -24.29 -17.73
N THR A 89 42.61 -23.37 -18.46
CA THR A 89 41.90 -22.48 -19.40
C THR A 89 41.44 -23.22 -20.65
N PRO A 90 40.46 -22.69 -21.39
CA PRO A 90 40.01 -23.28 -22.67
C PRO A 90 41.11 -23.49 -23.71
N ASP A 91 42.19 -22.70 -23.66
CA ASP A 91 43.35 -22.82 -24.54
C ASP A 91 44.47 -23.73 -24.00
N GLY A 92 44.27 -24.33 -22.82
CA GLY A 92 45.22 -25.24 -22.16
C GLY A 92 46.47 -24.57 -21.59
N LYS A 93 46.56 -23.23 -21.56
CA LYS A 93 47.76 -22.49 -21.07
C LYS A 93 47.71 -22.15 -19.58
N ASN A 94 46.53 -22.28 -18.96
CA ASN A 94 46.21 -21.93 -17.59
C ASN A 94 46.62 -20.49 -17.22
N LYS A 95 46.25 -19.50 -18.05
CA LYS A 95 46.50 -18.07 -17.80
C LYS A 95 45.25 -17.21 -17.88
N TYR A 96 45.14 -16.25 -16.96
CA TYR A 96 43.97 -15.39 -16.77
C TYR A 96 44.35 -13.91 -16.77
N ALA A 97 43.35 -13.05 -16.95
CA ALA A 97 43.51 -11.61 -17.09
C ALA A 97 44.14 -11.00 -15.84
N ALA A 98 45.22 -10.21 -16.03
CA ALA A 98 45.85 -9.44 -14.96
C ALA A 98 45.06 -8.16 -14.65
N MET A 99 43.84 -8.30 -14.14
CA MET A 99 42.89 -7.19 -13.98
C MET A 99 42.46 -6.91 -12.54
N PHE A 100 42.90 -7.73 -11.58
CA PHE A 100 42.55 -7.58 -10.16
C PHE A 100 43.66 -6.86 -9.39
N TYR A 101 43.25 -5.93 -8.54
CA TYR A 101 44.12 -5.16 -7.67
C TYR A 101 43.71 -5.38 -6.23
N LYS A 102 44.65 -5.37 -5.30
CA LYS A 102 44.31 -5.41 -3.88
C LYS A 102 43.63 -4.11 -3.49
N LEU A 103 42.65 -4.16 -2.58
CA LEU A 103 42.00 -2.96 -2.06
C LEU A 103 43.02 -2.02 -1.41
N SER A 104 44.06 -2.56 -0.75
CA SER A 104 45.17 -1.77 -0.19
C SER A 104 45.97 -0.95 -1.21
N ASP A 105 45.93 -1.35 -2.48
CA ASP A 105 46.72 -0.75 -3.54
C ASP A 105 45.90 0.29 -4.34
N ILE A 106 44.58 0.37 -4.11
CA ILE A 106 43.68 1.32 -4.75
C ILE A 106 43.76 2.67 -4.02
N PRO A 107 44.15 3.76 -4.69
CA PRO A 107 44.26 5.07 -4.05
C PRO A 107 42.96 5.52 -3.39
N ASN A 108 43.02 5.86 -2.10
CA ASN A 108 41.86 6.24 -1.29
C ASN A 108 40.69 5.25 -1.36
N LYS A 109 40.96 3.98 -1.70
CA LYS A 109 39.92 2.96 -1.95
C LYS A 109 38.82 3.46 -2.89
N THR A 110 39.15 4.29 -3.87
CA THR A 110 38.17 4.94 -4.74
C THR A 110 38.54 4.72 -6.20
N ILE A 111 37.56 4.31 -7.01
CA ILE A 111 37.65 4.35 -8.47
C ILE A 111 36.66 5.34 -9.06
N ASN A 112 36.96 5.88 -10.23
CA ASN A 112 36.12 6.85 -10.92
C ASN A 112 35.52 6.22 -12.18
N ILE A 113 34.22 5.91 -12.14
CA ILE A 113 33.48 5.33 -13.25
C ILE A 113 33.16 6.43 -14.27
N PRO A 114 33.55 6.32 -15.55
CA PRO A 114 33.19 7.33 -16.55
C PRO A 114 31.72 7.17 -17.00
N HIS A 115 31.05 8.29 -17.27
CA HIS A 115 29.71 8.29 -17.87
C HIS A 115 29.72 7.59 -19.23
N GLY A 116 28.72 6.74 -19.48
CA GLY A 116 28.63 5.89 -20.66
C GLY A 116 29.14 4.46 -20.47
N LEU A 117 29.63 4.07 -19.29
CA LEU A 117 29.90 2.65 -18.97
C LEU A 117 28.57 1.89 -18.80
N PHE A 118 28.40 0.78 -19.51
CA PHE A 118 27.20 -0.06 -19.42
C PHE A 118 27.52 -1.55 -19.36
N GLY A 119 26.59 -2.34 -18.79
CA GLY A 119 26.75 -3.78 -18.60
C GLY A 119 27.98 -4.13 -17.77
N CYS A 120 28.22 -3.37 -16.70
CA CYS A 120 29.44 -3.47 -15.91
C CYS A 120 29.27 -4.39 -14.70
N ARG A 121 30.37 -5.05 -14.34
CA ARG A 121 30.50 -5.80 -13.09
C ARG A 121 31.77 -5.38 -12.37
N ILE A 122 31.63 -4.98 -11.12
CA ILE A 122 32.74 -4.84 -10.17
C ILE A 122 32.78 -6.15 -9.39
N PHE A 123 33.84 -6.93 -9.59
CA PHE A 123 34.09 -8.15 -8.85
C PHE A 123 34.90 -7.83 -7.59
N LEU A 124 34.50 -8.41 -6.47
CA LEU A 124 35.21 -8.35 -5.20
C LEU A 124 35.49 -9.77 -4.74
N SER A 125 36.73 -10.13 -4.45
CA SER A 125 37.08 -11.46 -3.99
C SER A 125 38.04 -11.46 -2.81
N PHE A 126 37.98 -12.51 -2.01
CA PHE A 126 38.67 -12.60 -0.72
C PHE A 126 39.79 -13.65 -0.76
N LYS A 127 40.91 -13.35 -0.10
CA LYS A 127 42.17 -14.13 -0.01
C LYS A 127 42.90 -14.36 -1.35
N SER A 128 42.19 -14.40 -2.48
CA SER A 128 42.73 -14.53 -3.83
C SER A 128 41.96 -13.64 -4.81
N PRO A 129 42.62 -13.12 -5.88
CA PRO A 129 41.89 -12.57 -7.01
C PRO A 129 41.05 -13.67 -7.70
N MET A 130 39.98 -13.27 -8.37
CA MET A 130 39.29 -14.17 -9.29
C MET A 130 40.11 -14.40 -10.56
N TYR A 131 39.88 -15.54 -11.19
CA TYR A 131 40.43 -15.94 -12.47
C TYR A 131 39.41 -15.70 -13.58
N ILE A 132 39.52 -14.53 -14.21
CA ILE A 132 38.70 -14.12 -15.34
C ILE A 132 39.47 -14.32 -16.65
N TYR A 133 38.86 -14.95 -17.64
CA TYR A 133 39.51 -15.27 -18.92
C TYR A 133 38.98 -14.38 -20.05
N PHE A 134 39.85 -13.63 -20.72
CA PHE A 134 39.47 -12.82 -21.88
C PHE A 134 39.56 -13.64 -23.18
N HIS A 135 38.50 -13.64 -23.99
CA HIS A 135 38.47 -14.40 -25.23
C HIS A 135 39.16 -13.66 -26.38
N ALA A 136 39.80 -14.41 -27.29
CA ALA A 136 40.38 -13.84 -28.51
C ALA A 136 39.33 -13.23 -29.46
N THR A 137 38.08 -13.66 -29.35
CA THR A 137 36.92 -13.14 -30.11
C THR A 137 36.27 -11.92 -29.45
N GLY A 138 36.81 -11.44 -28.33
CA GLY A 138 36.19 -10.41 -27.49
C GLY A 138 35.28 -10.99 -26.40
N GLY A 139 35.12 -10.24 -25.31
CA GLY A 139 34.37 -10.66 -24.11
C GLY A 139 35.20 -11.48 -23.12
N TYR A 140 34.57 -11.91 -22.03
CA TYR A 140 35.21 -12.66 -20.95
C TYR A 140 34.35 -13.83 -20.47
N ALA A 141 35.01 -14.82 -19.86
CA ALA A 141 34.37 -15.85 -19.05
C ALA A 141 34.61 -15.54 -17.56
N GLY A 142 33.50 -15.43 -16.81
CA GLY A 142 33.50 -15.34 -15.35
C GLY A 142 33.51 -16.70 -14.67
N ALA A 143 33.22 -16.73 -13.37
CA ALA A 143 33.13 -17.96 -12.60
C ALA A 143 31.90 -18.79 -13.00
N ASN A 144 32.10 -20.10 -13.16
CA ASN A 144 31.01 -21.07 -13.31
C ASN A 144 30.89 -21.94 -12.05
N LEU A 145 29.97 -21.58 -11.16
CA LEU A 145 29.74 -22.28 -9.89
C LEU A 145 29.36 -23.76 -10.04
N GLN A 146 28.86 -24.17 -11.22
CA GLN A 146 28.44 -25.55 -11.49
C GLN A 146 29.60 -26.46 -11.93
N ASN A 147 30.77 -25.89 -12.22
CA ASN A 147 31.96 -26.63 -12.64
C ASN A 147 32.95 -26.71 -11.47
N SER A 148 33.08 -27.88 -10.84
CA SER A 148 34.06 -28.09 -9.74
C SER A 148 35.52 -27.97 -10.18
N SER A 149 35.79 -27.94 -11.49
CA SER A 149 37.11 -27.65 -12.06
C SER A 149 37.22 -26.20 -12.56
N ASP A 150 36.27 -25.33 -12.23
CA ASP A 150 36.41 -23.90 -12.44
C ASP A 150 37.57 -23.36 -11.59
N PRO A 151 38.43 -22.49 -12.14
CA PRO A 151 39.56 -21.93 -11.39
C PRO A 151 39.11 -21.10 -10.17
N ASN A 152 37.87 -20.62 -10.14
CA ASN A 152 37.28 -19.87 -9.05
C ASN A 152 36.58 -20.73 -7.99
N ASP A 153 36.56 -22.07 -8.14
CA ASP A 153 36.02 -22.94 -7.09
C ASP A 153 36.72 -22.66 -5.76
N GLY A 154 35.94 -22.36 -4.72
CA GLY A 154 36.45 -22.08 -3.39
C GLY A 154 37.01 -20.68 -3.12
N ILE A 155 37.12 -19.84 -4.15
CA ILE A 155 37.36 -18.40 -3.94
C ILE A 155 36.02 -17.76 -3.59
N ARG A 156 35.95 -17.06 -2.45
CA ARG A 156 34.77 -16.28 -2.11
C ARG A 156 34.77 -15.01 -2.95
N TRP A 157 33.66 -14.71 -3.61
CA TRP A 157 33.51 -13.49 -4.39
C TRP A 157 32.08 -12.97 -4.39
N GLU A 158 31.98 -11.66 -4.57
CA GLU A 158 30.75 -10.91 -4.70
C GLU A 158 30.85 -9.97 -5.89
N LEU A 159 29.71 -9.43 -6.32
CA LEU A 159 29.67 -8.51 -7.43
C LEU A 159 28.71 -7.35 -7.19
N VAL A 160 29.06 -6.20 -7.75
CA VAL A 160 28.16 -5.06 -7.95
C VAL A 160 27.94 -4.91 -9.45
N GLU A 161 26.69 -4.91 -9.88
CA GLU A 161 26.32 -4.65 -11.27
C GLU A 161 25.97 -3.19 -11.43
N LEU A 162 26.38 -2.57 -12.55
CA LEU A 162 26.03 -1.18 -12.81
C LEU A 162 25.94 -0.84 -14.30
N THR A 163 25.16 0.19 -14.59
CA THR A 163 25.17 0.93 -15.86
C THR A 163 24.98 2.40 -15.55
N TRP A 164 25.84 3.26 -16.11
CA TRP A 164 25.69 4.71 -16.00
C TRP A 164 25.65 5.35 -17.39
N GLY A 165 24.47 5.86 -17.76
CA GLY A 165 24.23 6.48 -19.06
C GLY A 165 23.34 7.72 -18.95
N ASP A 166 22.74 8.12 -20.08
CA ASP A 166 21.90 9.34 -20.16
C ASP A 166 20.61 9.25 -19.34
N ALA A 167 20.18 8.04 -19.00
CA ALA A 167 19.00 7.83 -18.16
C ALA A 167 19.35 7.76 -16.66
N GLY A 168 20.62 7.95 -16.29
CA GLY A 168 21.11 7.87 -14.91
C GLY A 168 21.92 6.61 -14.63
N LEU A 169 22.15 6.36 -13.34
CA LEU A 169 22.82 5.18 -12.83
C LEU A 169 21.78 4.14 -12.39
N TRP A 170 22.02 2.89 -12.80
CA TRP A 170 21.49 1.70 -12.16
C TRP A 170 22.66 0.98 -11.50
N THR A 171 22.54 0.63 -10.23
CA THR A 171 23.54 -0.16 -9.50
C THR A 171 22.87 -1.08 -8.48
N ASN A 172 23.38 -2.28 -8.30
CA ASN A 172 22.79 -3.28 -7.39
C ASN A 172 23.83 -4.27 -6.87
N THR A 173 23.57 -4.82 -5.68
CA THR A 173 24.12 -6.12 -5.25
C THR A 173 23.32 -7.24 -5.91
N SER A 174 23.84 -8.47 -5.94
CA SER A 174 23.13 -9.60 -6.55
C SER A 174 23.31 -10.90 -5.78
N ARG A 175 22.20 -11.63 -5.60
CA ARG A 175 22.12 -13.00 -5.07
C ARG A 175 21.50 -13.94 -6.12
N VAL A 176 21.42 -13.53 -7.39
CA VAL A 176 20.84 -14.33 -8.48
C VAL A 176 21.63 -15.62 -8.72
N ASP A 177 22.94 -15.59 -8.50
CA ASP A 177 23.81 -16.77 -8.65
C ASP A 177 24.12 -17.45 -7.30
N ALA A 178 24.55 -16.66 -6.31
CA ALA A 178 24.82 -17.11 -4.96
C ALA A 178 24.95 -15.92 -4.00
N TYR A 179 24.65 -16.16 -2.72
CA TYR A 179 25.18 -15.36 -1.62
C TYR A 179 26.50 -15.96 -1.15
N GLN A 180 27.55 -15.14 -1.11
CA GLN A 180 28.85 -15.57 -0.61
C GLN A 180 29.30 -14.72 0.57
N TYR A 181 29.13 -13.40 0.54
CA TYR A 181 29.52 -12.54 1.66
C TYR A 181 28.60 -11.32 1.71
N PRO A 182 28.29 -10.77 2.89
CA PRO A 182 27.42 -9.59 2.97
C PRO A 182 28.05 -8.39 2.26
N MET A 183 27.22 -7.67 1.51
CA MET A 183 27.54 -6.49 0.72
C MET A 183 26.43 -5.45 0.89
N ALA A 184 26.79 -4.18 0.93
CA ALA A 184 25.83 -3.08 0.90
C ALA A 184 26.27 -1.95 -0.04
N LEU A 185 25.30 -1.15 -0.50
CA LEU A 185 25.54 0.01 -1.34
C LEU A 185 24.81 1.22 -0.77
N GLU A 186 25.50 2.36 -0.79
CA GLU A 186 24.89 3.67 -0.59
C GLU A 186 25.16 4.51 -1.83
N VAL A 187 24.12 5.13 -2.39
CA VAL A 187 24.27 6.08 -3.49
C VAL A 187 23.95 7.46 -2.96
N THR A 188 24.82 8.44 -3.22
CA THR A 188 24.53 9.87 -3.05
C THR A 188 24.27 10.45 -4.43
N GLY A 189 23.28 11.32 -4.57
CA GLY A 189 22.94 11.95 -5.84
C GLY A 189 21.55 12.54 -5.84
N TYR A 190 21.08 12.96 -7.01
CA TYR A 190 19.80 13.65 -7.16
C TYR A 190 18.85 12.88 -8.08
N SER A 191 17.55 13.03 -7.86
CA SER A 191 16.52 12.72 -8.84
C SER A 191 16.03 13.99 -9.57
N GLY A 192 15.43 13.83 -10.75
CA GLY A 192 14.71 14.91 -11.41
C GLY A 192 14.72 14.83 -12.94
N GLY A 193 13.90 15.67 -13.56
CA GLY A 193 13.81 15.75 -15.02
C GLY A 193 15.06 16.32 -15.68
N MET A 194 15.35 15.86 -16.89
CA MET A 194 16.41 16.43 -17.72
C MET A 194 15.92 17.69 -18.47
N THR A 195 16.78 18.70 -18.55
CA THR A 195 16.64 19.84 -19.46
C THR A 195 17.88 19.92 -20.36
N GLY A 196 17.72 19.66 -21.66
CA GLY A 196 18.84 19.58 -22.60
C GLY A 196 19.59 18.24 -22.53
N THR A 197 20.91 18.26 -22.69
CA THR A 197 21.75 17.04 -22.62
C THR A 197 21.95 16.58 -21.17
N TYR A 198 22.21 15.27 -20.99
CA TYR A 198 22.51 14.72 -19.66
C TYR A 198 23.65 15.49 -18.98
N ALA A 199 24.77 15.73 -19.69
CA ALA A 199 25.91 16.46 -19.15
C ALA A 199 25.54 17.88 -18.66
N GLN A 200 24.70 18.60 -19.40
CA GLN A 200 24.23 19.92 -18.98
C GLN A 200 23.37 19.85 -17.72
N SER A 201 22.41 18.92 -17.69
CA SER A 201 21.55 18.70 -16.52
C SER A 201 22.35 18.26 -15.30
N TYR A 202 23.30 17.34 -15.49
CA TYR A 202 24.21 16.84 -14.46
C TYR A 202 25.07 17.94 -13.87
N THR A 203 25.73 18.75 -14.71
CA THR A 203 26.52 19.89 -14.25
C THR A 203 25.67 20.95 -13.56
N ALA A 204 24.47 21.25 -14.09
CA ALA A 204 23.57 22.21 -13.45
C ALA A 204 23.13 21.75 -12.05
N LYS A 205 22.81 20.45 -11.90
CA LYS A 205 22.41 19.86 -10.61
C LYS A 205 23.54 19.81 -9.60
N ILE A 206 24.76 19.44 -10.01
CA ILE A 206 25.90 19.46 -9.09
C ILE A 206 26.27 20.88 -8.67
N ASN A 207 26.21 21.84 -9.61
CA ASN A 207 26.55 23.23 -9.33
C ASN A 207 25.49 23.97 -8.50
N SER A 208 24.27 23.43 -8.34
CA SER A 208 23.27 24.04 -7.45
C SER A 208 23.61 23.85 -5.96
N GLY A 209 24.60 23.02 -5.62
CA GLY A 209 25.26 23.03 -4.31
C GLY A 209 24.53 22.33 -3.16
N THR A 210 23.41 21.65 -3.41
CA THR A 210 22.58 21.00 -2.39
C THR A 210 22.45 19.49 -2.64
N ALA A 211 23.56 18.75 -2.68
CA ALA A 211 23.46 17.28 -2.73
C ALA A 211 22.62 16.82 -1.53
N THR A 212 21.57 16.03 -1.75
CA THR A 212 20.96 15.30 -0.65
C THR A 212 22.05 14.44 -0.01
N ASP A 213 21.99 14.23 1.31
CA ASP A 213 22.63 13.03 1.85
C ASP A 213 22.10 11.78 1.13
N ILE A 214 22.67 10.64 1.49
CA ILE A 214 22.44 9.31 0.90
C ILE A 214 21.06 9.17 0.25
N PHE A 215 21.04 9.11 -1.08
CA PHE A 215 19.85 9.02 -1.95
C PHE A 215 19.11 7.69 -1.73
N LYS A 216 19.85 6.58 -1.64
CA LYS A 216 19.29 5.26 -1.31
C LYS A 216 20.36 4.34 -0.73
N LYS A 217 19.93 3.49 0.20
CA LYS A 217 20.69 2.40 0.82
C LYS A 217 20.10 1.05 0.43
N ILE A 218 20.93 0.05 0.20
CA ILE A 218 20.52 -1.35 0.01
C ILE A 218 21.58 -2.30 0.57
N GLY A 219 21.22 -3.58 0.72
CA GLY A 219 22.16 -4.65 1.01
C GLY A 219 22.01 -5.27 2.39
N GLU A 220 22.96 -6.11 2.77
CA GLU A 220 22.86 -6.92 3.98
C GLU A 220 23.20 -6.15 5.26
N LEU A 221 22.36 -6.32 6.28
CA LEU A 221 22.45 -5.69 7.59
C LEU A 221 23.32 -6.49 8.58
N LEU A 222 23.39 -7.81 8.40
CA LEU A 222 23.98 -8.73 9.38
C LEU A 222 25.34 -9.27 8.95
N PRO A 223 26.23 -9.57 9.92
CA PRO A 223 27.47 -10.28 9.63
C PRO A 223 27.22 -11.66 9.00
N HIS A 224 28.20 -12.11 8.21
CA HIS A 224 28.11 -13.38 7.47
C HIS A 224 27.71 -14.57 8.34
N GLN A 225 28.34 -14.74 9.51
CA GLN A 225 28.05 -15.88 10.38
C GLN A 225 26.60 -15.87 10.87
N THR A 226 26.07 -14.70 11.22
CA THR A 226 24.67 -14.55 11.66
C THR A 226 23.70 -14.91 10.54
N ILE A 227 23.98 -14.53 9.30
CA ILE A 227 23.17 -14.91 8.14
C ILE A 227 23.21 -16.44 7.94
N ILE A 228 24.37 -17.07 8.06
CA ILE A 228 24.49 -18.53 8.00
C ILE A 228 23.71 -19.22 9.14
N ASP A 229 23.73 -18.66 10.34
CA ASP A 229 22.99 -19.20 11.48
C ASP A 229 21.47 -19.05 11.31
N LEU A 230 21.00 -17.92 10.74
CA LEU A 230 19.61 -17.73 10.34
C LEU A 230 19.19 -18.74 9.27
N TRP A 231 20.04 -18.99 8.27
CA TRP A 231 19.75 -20.01 7.25
C TRP A 231 19.50 -21.38 7.88
N ASN A 232 20.28 -21.75 8.90
CA ASN A 232 20.14 -23.03 9.60
C ASN A 232 18.81 -23.19 10.35
N THR A 233 18.12 -22.10 10.63
CA THR A 233 16.90 -22.09 11.45
C THR A 233 15.65 -21.71 10.68
N LYS A 234 15.79 -20.98 9.56
CA LYS A 234 14.67 -20.44 8.77
C LYS A 234 14.42 -21.18 7.46
N VAL A 235 15.34 -22.03 6.99
CA VAL A 235 15.24 -22.72 5.70
C VAL A 235 15.25 -24.23 5.86
N ASP A 236 14.28 -24.89 5.23
CA ASP A 236 14.10 -26.35 5.27
C ASP A 236 14.47 -27.01 3.92
N GLN A 237 14.42 -28.34 3.88
CA GLN A 237 14.43 -29.06 2.61
C GLN A 237 13.23 -28.63 1.73
N PRO A 238 13.39 -28.51 0.41
CA PRO A 238 14.57 -28.86 -0.38
C PRO A 238 15.69 -27.82 -0.41
N PHE A 239 15.43 -26.59 0.04
CA PHE A 239 16.34 -25.46 -0.14
C PHE A 239 17.57 -25.53 0.75
N TYR A 240 17.52 -26.20 1.90
CA TYR A 240 18.64 -26.32 2.83
C TYR A 240 19.96 -26.76 2.15
N GLY A 241 19.90 -27.59 1.09
CA GLY A 241 21.05 -28.04 0.30
C GLY A 241 21.76 -26.96 -0.52
N CYS A 242 21.17 -25.76 -0.65
CA CYS A 242 21.78 -24.60 -1.30
C CYS A 242 23.01 -24.10 -0.55
N LYS A 243 23.07 -24.33 0.77
CA LYS A 243 24.23 -23.97 1.58
C LYS A 243 25.32 -25.04 1.44
N VAL A 244 26.44 -24.67 0.82
CA VAL A 244 27.54 -25.58 0.49
C VAL A 244 28.89 -25.02 0.91
N VAL A 245 29.85 -25.91 1.20
CA VAL A 245 31.27 -25.56 1.31
C VAL A 245 31.96 -26.09 0.06
N LYS A 246 32.55 -25.21 -0.74
CA LYS A 246 33.22 -25.58 -1.99
C LYS A 246 34.48 -26.40 -1.74
N THR A 247 34.84 -27.26 -2.69
CA THR A 247 35.94 -28.22 -2.54
C THR A 247 37.28 -27.55 -2.26
N HIS A 248 37.57 -26.45 -2.94
CA HIS A 248 38.81 -25.69 -2.76
C HIS A 248 38.63 -24.43 -1.90
N SER A 249 37.64 -24.40 -1.00
CA SER A 249 37.32 -23.24 -0.16
C SER A 249 38.56 -22.68 0.55
N MET A 250 38.85 -21.40 0.34
CA MET A 250 40.03 -20.74 0.89
C MET A 250 39.90 -20.35 2.36
N ASP A 251 38.67 -20.19 2.86
CA ASP A 251 38.37 -19.80 4.24
C ASP A 251 37.62 -20.90 5.03
N GLY A 252 37.24 -22.00 4.37
CA GLY A 252 36.48 -23.10 4.96
C GLY A 252 35.03 -22.77 5.32
N LYS A 253 34.52 -21.58 4.97
CA LYS A 253 33.19 -21.12 5.34
C LYS A 253 32.18 -21.39 4.20
N PRO A 254 30.91 -21.66 4.51
CA PRO A 254 29.90 -21.96 3.50
C PRO A 254 29.54 -20.72 2.65
N ILE A 255 28.99 -21.00 1.48
CA ILE A 255 28.22 -20.07 0.64
C ILE A 255 26.80 -20.61 0.50
N ILE A 256 25.87 -19.80 0.02
CA ILE A 256 24.50 -20.23 -0.28
C ILE A 256 24.28 -20.01 -1.78
N GLU A 257 24.30 -21.09 -2.56
CA GLU A 257 24.09 -21.04 -4.00
C GLU A 257 22.60 -20.94 -4.34
N GLN A 258 22.26 -20.26 -5.43
CA GLN A 258 20.88 -20.24 -5.89
C GLN A 258 20.44 -21.67 -6.28
N PRO A 259 19.17 -22.08 -6.04
CA PRO A 259 18.74 -23.47 -6.23
C PRO A 259 19.08 -24.09 -7.58
N SER A 260 18.93 -23.35 -8.69
CA SER A 260 19.30 -23.79 -10.03
C SER A 260 20.77 -24.15 -10.20
N LYS A 261 21.67 -23.70 -9.31
CA LYS A 261 23.11 -23.99 -9.38
C LYS A 261 23.48 -25.31 -8.71
N ILE A 262 22.61 -25.86 -7.85
CA ILE A 262 22.89 -27.15 -7.20
C ILE A 262 22.31 -28.33 -7.99
N PRO A 263 22.92 -29.53 -7.93
CA PRO A 263 22.49 -30.70 -8.70
C PRO A 263 21.03 -31.13 -8.44
N ASP A 264 20.54 -30.95 -7.22
CA ASP A 264 19.24 -31.48 -6.79
C ASP A 264 18.03 -30.80 -7.43
N PHE A 265 18.19 -29.57 -7.93
CA PHE A 265 17.14 -28.79 -8.59
C PHE A 265 17.25 -28.78 -10.13
N LYS A 266 18.22 -29.51 -10.69
CA LYS A 266 18.33 -29.67 -12.15
C LYS A 266 17.16 -30.50 -12.69
N ASP A 267 16.81 -30.27 -13.96
CA ASP A 267 15.77 -31.06 -14.63
C ASP A 267 16.04 -32.57 -14.50
N GLY A 268 15.03 -33.31 -14.02
CA GLY A 268 15.12 -34.75 -13.78
C GLY A 268 15.78 -35.15 -12.44
N ALA A 269 16.27 -34.20 -11.64
CA ALA A 269 16.76 -34.45 -10.28
C ALA A 269 15.61 -34.46 -9.24
N VAL A 270 15.94 -34.77 -8.00
CA VAL A 270 14.97 -35.02 -6.92
C VAL A 270 14.02 -33.83 -6.66
N TYR A 271 14.49 -32.60 -6.85
CA TYR A 271 13.72 -31.37 -6.69
C TYR A 271 13.55 -30.59 -8.01
N GLY A 272 13.90 -31.19 -9.15
CA GLY A 272 13.74 -30.60 -10.48
C GLY A 272 12.29 -30.27 -10.86
N ASN A 273 11.31 -30.85 -10.15
CA ASN A 273 9.88 -30.61 -10.33
C ASN A 273 9.24 -29.84 -9.17
N TYR A 274 10.01 -29.14 -8.32
CA TYR A 274 9.49 -28.48 -7.11
C TYR A 274 8.28 -27.57 -7.36
N PHE A 275 8.31 -26.76 -8.43
CA PHE A 275 7.21 -25.87 -8.78
C PHE A 275 6.16 -26.50 -9.71
N GLU A 276 6.37 -27.75 -10.17
CA GLU A 276 5.55 -28.37 -11.22
C GLU A 276 4.07 -28.42 -10.85
N SER A 277 3.73 -28.81 -9.61
CA SER A 277 2.33 -28.86 -9.16
C SER A 277 1.67 -27.49 -9.23
N TYR A 278 2.34 -26.46 -8.72
CA TYR A 278 1.79 -25.12 -8.69
C TYR A 278 1.68 -24.48 -10.09
N ILE A 279 2.69 -24.70 -10.94
CA ILE A 279 2.64 -24.29 -12.35
C ILE A 279 1.48 -25.00 -13.07
N ASN A 280 1.28 -26.31 -12.83
CA ASN A 280 0.15 -27.04 -13.37
C ASN A 280 -1.18 -26.49 -12.85
N ASP A 281 -1.29 -26.16 -11.57
CA ASP A 281 -2.51 -25.57 -11.00
C ASP A 281 -2.84 -24.22 -11.66
N ILE A 282 -1.85 -23.34 -11.87
CA ILE A 282 -2.04 -22.10 -12.63
C ILE A 282 -2.53 -22.42 -14.03
N TRP A 283 -1.86 -23.35 -14.73
CA TRP A 283 -2.18 -23.66 -16.12
C TRP A 283 -3.57 -24.29 -16.28
N ASP A 284 -3.95 -25.20 -15.39
CA ASP A 284 -5.22 -25.91 -15.44
C ASP A 284 -6.38 -24.98 -15.05
N THR A 285 -6.19 -24.13 -14.03
CA THR A 285 -7.21 -23.18 -13.57
C THR A 285 -7.55 -22.18 -14.67
N TYR A 286 -6.54 -21.52 -15.22
CA TYR A 286 -6.74 -20.42 -16.17
C TYR A 286 -6.89 -20.87 -17.63
N ARG A 287 -7.00 -22.19 -17.90
CA ARG A 287 -7.61 -22.69 -19.15
C ARG A 287 -9.11 -22.42 -19.18
N THR A 288 -9.78 -22.54 -18.03
CA THR A 288 -11.25 -22.42 -17.93
C THR A 288 -11.69 -21.09 -17.34
N GLN A 289 -10.80 -20.39 -16.64
CA GLN A 289 -11.05 -19.10 -15.99
C GLN A 289 -10.12 -18.01 -16.53
N ASP A 290 -10.43 -16.76 -16.23
CA ASP A 290 -9.54 -15.63 -16.51
C ASP A 290 -8.71 -15.29 -15.27
N LEU A 291 -7.40 -15.10 -15.45
CA LEU A 291 -6.54 -14.49 -14.44
C LEU A 291 -6.63 -12.97 -14.60
N TYR A 292 -6.98 -12.25 -13.55
CA TYR A 292 -6.84 -10.79 -13.51
C TYR A 292 -5.61 -10.44 -12.69
N LEU A 293 -4.52 -10.10 -13.34
CA LEU A 293 -3.23 -9.83 -12.70
C LEU A 293 -2.94 -8.33 -12.74
N ASN A 294 -2.93 -7.69 -11.59
CA ASN A 294 -2.49 -6.31 -11.45
C ASN A 294 -0.96 -6.27 -11.28
N ILE A 295 -0.31 -5.51 -12.17
CA ILE A 295 1.15 -5.44 -12.29
C ILE A 295 1.68 -4.02 -12.01
N GLY A 296 0.99 -3.27 -11.13
CA GLY A 296 1.40 -1.93 -10.69
C GLY A 296 0.93 -0.85 -11.67
N ASP A 297 1.83 0.06 -12.05
CA ASP A 297 1.54 1.21 -12.93
C ASP A 297 1.00 0.82 -14.31
N ARG A 298 1.24 -0.43 -14.74
CA ARG A 298 0.72 -0.99 -15.99
C ARG A 298 -0.69 -1.59 -15.85
N GLY A 299 -1.34 -1.41 -14.70
CA GLY A 299 -2.74 -1.75 -14.49
C GLY A 299 -3.00 -3.25 -14.36
N THR A 300 -4.24 -3.66 -14.66
CA THR A 300 -4.70 -5.05 -14.53
C THR A 300 -4.83 -5.72 -15.89
N TRP A 301 -4.05 -6.76 -16.11
CA TRP A 301 -4.03 -7.56 -17.33
C TRP A 301 -4.89 -8.81 -17.15
N ARG A 302 -5.69 -9.13 -18.18
CA ARG A 302 -6.53 -10.32 -18.22
C ARG A 302 -5.81 -11.44 -18.98
N GLY A 303 -5.45 -12.50 -18.27
CA GLY A 303 -4.82 -13.69 -18.82
C GLY A 303 -5.80 -14.84 -19.08
N ARG A 304 -5.60 -15.57 -20.18
CA ARG A 304 -6.28 -16.83 -20.50
C ARG A 304 -5.32 -17.83 -21.13
N ILE A 305 -5.45 -19.10 -20.78
CA ILE A 305 -4.62 -20.17 -21.32
C ILE A 305 -5.34 -20.92 -22.45
N THR A 306 -4.66 -21.09 -23.57
CA THR A 306 -5.11 -21.87 -24.73
C THR A 306 -4.03 -22.89 -25.11
N GLY A 307 -4.31 -24.18 -24.93
CA GLY A 307 -3.27 -25.21 -24.99
C GLY A 307 -2.26 -25.00 -23.85
N ASP A 308 -0.99 -24.79 -24.20
CA ASP A 308 0.08 -24.44 -23.26
C ASP A 308 0.45 -22.94 -23.30
N ARG A 309 -0.18 -22.16 -24.18
CA ARG A 309 0.08 -20.73 -24.35
C ARG A 309 -0.76 -19.92 -23.36
N PHE A 310 -0.15 -18.98 -22.65
CA PHE A 310 -0.83 -18.04 -21.75
C PHE A 310 -0.88 -16.67 -22.43
N ASP A 311 -2.05 -16.26 -22.90
CA ASP A 311 -2.27 -14.98 -23.55
C ASP A 311 -2.82 -13.98 -22.56
N PHE A 312 -2.24 -12.78 -22.52
CA PHE A 312 -2.70 -11.67 -21.71
C PHE A 312 -3.15 -10.52 -22.59
N TYR A 313 -4.19 -9.83 -22.13
CA TYR A 313 -4.81 -8.69 -22.76
C TYR A 313 -4.95 -7.56 -21.76
N ASP A 314 -4.49 -6.38 -22.13
CA ASP A 314 -4.71 -5.15 -21.38
C ASP A 314 -6.06 -4.53 -21.80
N PRO A 315 -7.07 -4.47 -20.92
CA PRO A 315 -8.35 -3.84 -21.23
C PRO A 315 -8.25 -2.31 -21.38
N ALA A 316 -7.18 -1.67 -20.92
CA ALA A 316 -7.03 -0.22 -20.98
C ALA A 316 -6.71 0.26 -22.40
N ASP A 317 -5.83 -0.43 -23.12
CA ASP A 317 -5.34 0.01 -24.43
C ASP A 317 -5.36 -1.09 -25.52
N ASN A 318 -5.83 -2.29 -25.19
CA ASN A 318 -5.86 -3.48 -26.04
C ASN A 318 -4.50 -4.11 -26.35
N SER A 319 -3.46 -3.77 -25.60
CA SER A 319 -2.13 -4.40 -25.69
C SER A 319 -2.20 -5.92 -25.43
N GLN A 320 -1.24 -6.67 -25.98
CA GLN A 320 -1.25 -8.12 -25.95
C GLN A 320 0.12 -8.71 -25.68
N ALA A 321 0.20 -9.53 -24.65
CA ALA A 321 1.40 -10.24 -24.26
C ALA A 321 1.18 -11.76 -24.24
N THR A 322 2.24 -12.52 -24.44
CA THR A 322 2.15 -13.97 -24.56
C THR A 322 3.32 -14.68 -23.86
N ILE A 323 2.97 -15.70 -23.08
CA ILE A 323 3.89 -16.76 -22.65
C ILE A 323 3.64 -17.97 -23.56
N TYR A 324 4.60 -18.28 -24.43
CA TYR A 324 4.37 -19.18 -25.57
C TYR A 324 4.27 -20.67 -25.23
N SER A 325 4.71 -21.06 -24.04
CA SER A 325 4.60 -22.43 -23.54
C SER A 325 4.67 -22.48 -22.02
N LYS A 326 4.17 -23.57 -21.43
CA LYS A 326 4.20 -23.80 -19.98
C LYS A 326 5.64 -23.89 -19.47
N PRO A 327 6.04 -23.12 -18.43
CA PRO A 327 7.40 -23.15 -17.89
C PRO A 327 7.68 -24.42 -17.10
N THR A 328 8.96 -24.78 -16.99
CA THR A 328 9.46 -25.76 -16.01
C THR A 328 9.82 -25.08 -14.68
N THR A 329 10.12 -25.87 -13.65
CA THR A 329 10.72 -25.38 -12.39
C THR A 329 12.00 -24.60 -12.65
N THR A 330 12.88 -25.09 -13.52
CA THR A 330 14.12 -24.37 -13.88
C THR A 330 13.83 -23.06 -14.59
N ASN A 331 12.85 -23.00 -15.50
CA ASN A 331 12.44 -21.73 -16.12
C ASN A 331 11.96 -20.71 -15.09
N ALA A 332 11.16 -21.15 -14.10
CA ALA A 332 10.68 -20.28 -13.04
C ALA A 332 11.82 -19.80 -12.13
N ILE A 333 12.73 -20.69 -11.72
CA ILE A 333 13.83 -20.33 -10.81
C ILE A 333 14.86 -19.42 -11.50
N GLU A 334 15.15 -19.62 -12.78
CA GLU A 334 16.17 -18.87 -13.51
C GLU A 334 15.63 -17.63 -14.24
N GLY A 335 14.30 -17.48 -14.37
CA GLY A 335 13.73 -16.50 -15.30
C GLY A 335 14.17 -16.78 -16.74
N SER A 336 14.01 -18.03 -17.18
CA SER A 336 14.55 -18.53 -18.45
C SER A 336 13.49 -19.24 -19.30
N GLY A 337 13.87 -19.68 -20.50
CA GLY A 337 12.99 -20.45 -21.38
C GLY A 337 11.72 -19.68 -21.73
N SER A 338 10.55 -20.27 -21.46
CA SER A 338 9.27 -19.64 -21.80
C SER A 338 8.96 -18.37 -21.01
N LEU A 339 9.71 -18.09 -19.93
CA LEU A 339 9.61 -16.88 -19.12
C LEU A 339 10.67 -15.82 -19.49
N ALA A 340 11.39 -15.99 -20.60
CA ALA A 340 12.32 -14.99 -21.13
C ALA A 340 12.52 -15.05 -22.64
N THR A 341 11.56 -15.60 -23.39
CA THR A 341 11.69 -15.81 -24.84
C THR A 341 10.42 -15.37 -25.57
N THR A 342 10.61 -14.65 -26.67
CA THR A 342 9.54 -14.28 -27.60
C THR A 342 10.01 -14.49 -29.05
N PRO A 343 9.13 -14.98 -29.95
CA PRO A 343 9.40 -15.04 -31.39
C PRO A 343 9.26 -13.68 -32.07
N GLU A 344 8.77 -12.67 -31.35
CA GLU A 344 8.54 -11.33 -31.90
C GLU A 344 9.85 -10.63 -32.25
N PRO A 345 9.87 -9.78 -33.30
CA PRO A 345 11.05 -9.01 -33.64
C PRO A 345 11.48 -8.09 -32.49
N GLY A 346 12.77 -8.13 -32.16
CA GLY A 346 13.35 -7.28 -31.12
C GLY A 346 13.03 -5.80 -31.32
N GLY A 347 12.62 -5.13 -30.23
CA GLY A 347 12.25 -3.71 -30.23
C GLY A 347 10.83 -3.40 -30.67
N SER A 348 10.02 -4.40 -31.06
CA SER A 348 8.59 -4.20 -31.25
C SER A 348 7.85 -4.01 -29.92
N THR A 349 6.69 -3.35 -29.93
CA THR A 349 5.84 -3.18 -28.75
C THR A 349 5.46 -4.54 -28.15
N LYS A 350 5.07 -5.51 -28.99
CA LYS A 350 4.73 -6.86 -28.54
C LYS A 350 5.91 -7.59 -27.91
N TYR A 351 7.13 -7.43 -28.45
CA TYR A 351 8.35 -7.99 -27.85
C TYR A 351 8.52 -7.49 -26.41
N GLN A 352 8.29 -6.19 -26.16
CA GLN A 352 8.40 -5.62 -24.81
C GLN A 352 7.28 -6.10 -23.89
N GLU A 353 6.05 -6.20 -24.40
CA GLU A 353 4.89 -6.68 -23.64
C GLU A 353 5.00 -8.16 -23.26
N ASP A 354 5.48 -9.00 -24.18
CA ASP A 354 5.75 -10.42 -23.92
C ASP A 354 6.77 -10.55 -22.77
N LEU A 355 7.91 -9.86 -22.85
CA LEU A 355 8.95 -9.92 -21.82
C LEU A 355 8.47 -9.36 -20.47
N MET A 356 7.67 -8.29 -20.48
CA MET A 356 7.08 -7.71 -19.27
C MET A 356 6.19 -8.72 -18.54
N ILE A 357 5.24 -9.35 -19.23
CA ILE A 357 4.35 -10.34 -18.61
C ILE A 357 5.09 -11.61 -18.21
N GLN A 358 6.09 -12.03 -18.99
CA GLN A 358 6.93 -13.17 -18.64
C GLN A 358 7.69 -12.93 -17.32
N ALA A 359 8.26 -11.73 -17.12
CA ALA A 359 8.88 -11.34 -15.85
C ALA A 359 7.87 -11.36 -14.69
N GLN A 360 6.68 -10.80 -14.89
CA GLN A 360 5.61 -10.77 -13.90
C GLN A 360 5.20 -12.17 -13.44
N VAL A 361 4.93 -13.09 -14.38
CA VAL A 361 4.54 -14.46 -14.04
C VAL A 361 5.71 -15.24 -13.42
N CYS A 362 6.95 -14.99 -13.84
CA CYS A 362 8.12 -15.58 -13.20
C CYS A 362 8.26 -15.17 -11.72
N ALA A 363 8.12 -13.88 -11.42
CA ALA A 363 8.14 -13.38 -10.04
C ALA A 363 6.98 -13.95 -9.22
N ALA A 364 5.79 -14.02 -9.82
CA ALA A 364 4.61 -14.59 -9.18
C ALA A 364 4.77 -16.06 -8.81
N ILE A 365 5.47 -16.85 -9.64
CA ILE A 365 5.74 -18.27 -9.35
C ILE A 365 6.72 -18.39 -8.18
N ASN A 366 7.84 -17.64 -8.21
CA ASN A 366 8.83 -17.67 -7.13
C ASN A 366 8.23 -17.25 -5.78
N ARG A 367 7.30 -16.29 -5.79
CA ARG A 367 6.67 -15.72 -4.58
C ARG A 367 5.37 -16.41 -4.17
N HIS A 368 4.85 -17.34 -4.98
CA HIS A 368 3.48 -17.88 -4.88
C HIS A 368 2.40 -16.78 -4.87
N ALA A 369 2.53 -15.75 -5.71
CA ALA A 369 1.61 -14.60 -5.70
C ALA A 369 0.31 -14.82 -6.50
N ILE A 370 0.20 -15.91 -7.28
CA ILE A 370 -1.02 -16.28 -8.02
C ILE A 370 -1.74 -17.41 -7.29
N HIS A 371 -2.78 -17.07 -6.54
CA HIS A 371 -3.60 -18.05 -5.83
C HIS A 371 -4.66 -18.63 -6.77
N THR A 372 -4.62 -19.94 -7.01
CA THR A 372 -5.54 -20.62 -7.94
C THR A 372 -6.90 -20.98 -7.31
N ASN A 373 -7.02 -20.86 -5.99
CA ASN A 373 -8.24 -21.13 -5.22
C ASN A 373 -9.11 -19.88 -4.99
N THR A 374 -8.86 -18.79 -5.73
CA THR A 374 -9.68 -17.57 -5.66
C THR A 374 -10.94 -17.71 -6.51
N ALA A 375 -12.00 -17.00 -6.13
CA ALA A 375 -13.20 -16.91 -6.97
C ALA A 375 -12.85 -16.30 -8.35
N ASN A 376 -13.52 -16.77 -9.40
CA ASN A 376 -13.34 -16.22 -10.76
C ASN A 376 -13.62 -14.71 -10.77
N GLY A 377 -12.77 -13.94 -11.44
CA GLY A 377 -12.87 -12.47 -11.50
C GLY A 377 -12.19 -11.71 -10.36
N VAL A 378 -11.57 -12.40 -9.40
CA VAL A 378 -10.76 -11.74 -8.36
C VAL A 378 -9.44 -11.24 -8.96
N VAL A 379 -9.13 -9.97 -8.70
CA VAL A 379 -7.85 -9.35 -9.08
C VAL A 379 -6.75 -9.81 -8.11
N GLN A 380 -5.61 -10.21 -8.67
CA GLN A 380 -4.42 -10.61 -7.92
C GLN A 380 -3.33 -9.55 -8.10
N TYR A 381 -2.72 -9.10 -7.01
CA TYR A 381 -1.79 -7.98 -7.00
C TYR A 381 -0.36 -8.50 -6.91
N ASN A 382 0.37 -8.45 -8.03
CA ASN A 382 1.70 -9.07 -8.15
C ASN A 382 2.84 -8.22 -7.58
N HIS A 383 2.55 -6.98 -7.18
CA HIS A 383 3.47 -6.04 -6.56
C HIS A 383 3.33 -5.98 -5.04
N ASP A 384 2.23 -6.51 -4.47
CA ASP A 384 1.90 -6.43 -3.05
C ASP A 384 2.66 -7.50 -2.24
N ALA A 385 3.68 -7.05 -1.50
CA ALA A 385 4.53 -7.93 -0.69
C ALA A 385 3.80 -8.70 0.40
N SER A 386 2.66 -8.20 0.90
CA SER A 386 1.88 -8.88 1.95
C SER A 386 1.33 -10.24 1.51
N ARG A 387 1.32 -10.50 0.20
CA ARG A 387 0.82 -11.73 -0.41
C ARG A 387 1.92 -12.76 -0.65
N PHE A 388 3.18 -12.35 -0.63
CA PHE A 388 4.29 -13.22 -1.00
C PHE A 388 4.59 -14.25 0.08
N PHE A 389 4.98 -15.45 -0.34
CA PHE A 389 5.47 -16.52 0.53
C PHE A 389 4.49 -16.96 1.64
N THR A 390 3.19 -16.73 1.42
CA THR A 390 2.12 -17.06 2.37
C THR A 390 1.64 -18.51 2.23
N ILE A 391 1.79 -19.11 1.05
CA ILE A 391 1.35 -20.47 0.72
C ILE A 391 2.45 -21.17 -0.08
N ALA A 392 2.85 -22.38 0.34
CA ALA A 392 3.82 -23.19 -0.40
C ALA A 392 3.16 -23.88 -1.63
N PRO A 393 3.90 -24.15 -2.72
CA PRO A 393 5.34 -23.96 -2.87
C PRO A 393 5.71 -22.51 -3.22
N TYR A 394 6.78 -22.01 -2.61
CA TYR A 394 7.45 -20.76 -2.95
C TYR A 394 8.96 -20.95 -2.86
N ASN A 395 9.74 -20.03 -3.40
CA ASN A 395 11.20 -20.12 -3.39
C ASN A 395 11.74 -19.69 -2.01
N GLN A 396 12.09 -20.65 -1.14
CA GLN A 396 12.56 -20.33 0.22
C GLN A 396 13.91 -19.58 0.21
N TYR A 397 14.76 -19.80 -0.81
CA TYR A 397 15.98 -19.02 -1.00
C TYR A 397 15.66 -17.54 -1.18
N VAL A 398 14.68 -17.22 -2.03
CA VAL A 398 14.23 -15.84 -2.26
C VAL A 398 13.58 -15.26 -1.00
N LYS A 399 12.65 -15.97 -0.36
CA LYS A 399 12.04 -15.55 0.92
C LYS A 399 13.09 -15.20 1.97
N PHE A 400 14.13 -16.03 2.07
CA PHE A 400 15.18 -15.86 3.08
C PHE A 400 15.91 -14.53 2.92
N PHE A 401 16.29 -14.14 1.70
CA PHE A 401 16.99 -12.88 1.49
C PHE A 401 16.07 -11.66 1.54
N HIS A 402 14.75 -11.81 1.39
CA HIS A 402 13.80 -10.74 1.70
C HIS A 402 13.48 -10.59 3.19
N ASP A 403 14.09 -11.39 4.07
CA ASP A 403 13.88 -11.22 5.51
C ASP A 403 14.40 -9.84 5.94
N GLU A 404 13.54 -9.05 6.58
CA GLU A 404 13.84 -7.67 7.02
C GLU A 404 15.04 -7.58 7.98
N GLN A 405 15.38 -8.68 8.66
CA GLN A 405 16.57 -8.72 9.51
C GLN A 405 17.84 -8.82 8.68
N ILE A 406 17.76 -9.36 7.45
CA ILE A 406 18.92 -9.65 6.60
C ILE A 406 19.16 -8.51 5.62
N SER A 407 18.14 -8.06 4.90
CA SER A 407 18.27 -7.07 3.83
C SER A 407 17.53 -5.78 4.18
N TYR A 408 18.20 -4.64 3.95
CA TYR A 408 17.63 -3.32 4.18
C TYR A 408 16.28 -3.17 3.46
N GLN A 409 15.23 -2.81 4.22
CA GLN A 409 13.85 -2.69 3.73
C GLN A 409 13.33 -3.93 2.98
N SER A 410 13.83 -5.13 3.30
CA SER A 410 13.50 -6.37 2.59
C SER A 410 13.82 -6.34 1.08
N GLN A 411 14.70 -5.43 0.61
CA GLN A 411 15.06 -5.30 -0.80
C GLN A 411 16.32 -6.12 -1.13
N THR A 412 16.19 -7.07 -2.05
CA THR A 412 17.29 -7.97 -2.47
C THR A 412 17.08 -8.47 -3.89
N TYR A 413 18.18 -8.77 -4.60
CA TYR A 413 18.11 -9.32 -5.95
C TYR A 413 18.41 -10.84 -5.90
N ALA A 414 17.48 -11.65 -5.43
CA ALA A 414 17.67 -13.09 -5.19
C ALA A 414 17.30 -13.99 -6.38
N PHE A 415 16.59 -13.45 -7.38
CA PHE A 415 16.33 -14.11 -8.67
C PHE A 415 16.20 -13.08 -9.80
N ALA A 416 16.20 -13.52 -11.06
CA ALA A 416 16.35 -12.63 -12.22
C ALA A 416 15.29 -11.54 -12.38
N TYR A 417 14.09 -11.72 -11.81
CA TYR A 417 12.98 -10.76 -11.90
C TYR A 417 12.49 -10.30 -10.53
N ASP A 418 13.40 -10.17 -9.56
CA ASP A 418 13.07 -9.67 -8.22
C ASP A 418 12.68 -8.18 -8.21
N ASP A 419 13.05 -7.48 -9.28
CA ASP A 419 12.72 -6.07 -9.55
C ASP A 419 11.22 -5.86 -9.84
N VAL A 420 10.46 -6.92 -10.14
CA VAL A 420 9.00 -6.84 -10.25
C VAL A 420 8.41 -6.32 -8.93
N GLY A 421 7.77 -5.15 -8.98
CA GLY A 421 7.19 -4.49 -7.80
C GLY A 421 8.22 -3.75 -6.94
N ASP A 422 9.39 -3.43 -7.48
CA ASP A 422 10.47 -2.68 -6.81
C ASP A 422 11.04 -3.36 -5.55
N HIS A 423 11.03 -4.71 -5.53
CA HIS A 423 11.53 -5.53 -4.42
C HIS A 423 13.02 -5.89 -4.53
N SER A 424 13.69 -5.53 -5.63
CA SER A 424 15.13 -5.78 -5.82
C SER A 424 16.02 -4.81 -5.04
N SER A 425 17.31 -5.15 -4.89
CA SER A 425 18.34 -4.23 -4.37
C SER A 425 18.84 -3.20 -5.42
N THR A 426 18.06 -2.92 -6.46
CA THR A 426 18.42 -1.95 -7.49
C THR A 426 18.23 -0.52 -7.00
N ILE A 427 19.27 0.29 -7.14
CA ILE A 427 19.22 1.73 -6.98
C ILE A 427 19.25 2.38 -8.36
N GLN A 428 18.20 3.13 -8.69
CA GLN A 428 18.17 4.03 -9.84
C GLN A 428 18.32 5.47 -9.35
N CYS A 429 19.42 6.13 -9.72
CA CYS A 429 19.66 7.54 -9.39
C CYS A 429 19.90 8.33 -10.68
N THR A 430 19.12 9.37 -10.93
CA THR A 430 19.22 10.14 -12.19
C THR A 430 20.55 10.89 -12.30
N PHE A 431 20.99 11.55 -11.23
CA PHE A 431 22.22 12.34 -11.21
C PHE A 431 23.11 11.92 -10.02
N PRO A 432 23.79 10.76 -10.10
CA PRO A 432 24.62 10.24 -9.01
C PRO A 432 25.89 11.08 -8.80
N THR A 433 26.29 11.29 -7.56
CA THR A 433 27.52 12.01 -7.18
C THR A 433 28.54 11.13 -6.48
N LYS A 434 28.11 10.07 -5.79
CA LYS A 434 28.99 9.10 -5.12
C LYS A 434 28.27 7.76 -4.98
N VAL A 435 29.02 6.66 -5.05
CA VAL A 435 28.58 5.34 -4.62
C VAL A 435 29.55 4.81 -3.58
N GLU A 436 29.05 4.38 -2.44
CA GLU A 436 29.80 3.66 -1.41
C GLU A 436 29.46 2.18 -1.51
N VAL A 437 30.49 1.35 -1.63
CA VAL A 437 30.43 -0.11 -1.64
C VAL A 437 30.97 -0.61 -0.32
N ILE A 438 30.08 -1.13 0.54
CA ILE A 438 30.41 -1.56 1.89
C ILE A 438 30.62 -3.07 1.89
N ILE A 439 31.89 -3.46 2.01
CA ILE A 439 32.34 -4.84 2.00
C ILE A 439 32.21 -5.42 3.40
N GLY A 440 31.36 -6.43 3.58
CA GLY A 440 30.95 -6.94 4.89
C GLY A 440 29.50 -6.63 5.26
N GLY A 441 28.77 -5.92 4.38
CA GLY A 441 27.45 -5.37 4.70
C GLY A 441 27.60 -4.32 5.79
N TYR A 442 26.49 -3.87 6.35
CA TYR A 442 26.55 -2.82 7.36
C TYR A 442 27.16 -3.30 8.70
N GLY A 443 27.16 -4.62 8.97
CA GLY A 443 27.75 -5.21 10.17
C GLY A 443 27.08 -4.72 11.47
N THR A 444 27.47 -5.28 12.62
CA THR A 444 26.94 -4.85 13.94
C THR A 444 27.37 -3.45 14.35
N ASP A 445 28.18 -2.76 13.53
CA ASP A 445 28.74 -1.42 13.80
C ASP A 445 28.07 -0.31 12.97
N THR A 446 27.14 -0.68 12.11
CA THR A 446 25.89 0.06 12.15
C THR A 446 25.02 -0.71 13.16
N ASN A 447 24.69 -0.09 14.30
CA ASN A 447 23.25 0.07 14.45
C ASN A 447 22.85 0.60 13.07
N PRO A 448 22.00 -0.09 12.27
CA PRO A 448 21.39 0.63 11.17
C PRO A 448 21.02 1.96 11.79
N VAL A 449 21.20 3.07 11.10
CA VAL A 449 20.50 4.23 11.58
C VAL A 449 19.03 3.87 11.31
N ILE A 450 18.51 3.02 12.20
CA ILE A 450 17.16 2.57 12.37
C ILE A 450 16.57 3.89 12.80
N GLN A 451 15.65 4.35 12.00
CA GLN A 451 14.77 5.39 12.43
C GLN A 451 14.25 5.02 13.82
N GLU A 452 14.70 5.75 14.83
CA GLU A 452 14.29 5.55 16.20
C GLU A 452 13.38 6.71 16.61
N PRO A 453 12.29 6.44 17.33
CA PRO A 453 11.46 7.49 17.89
C PRO A 453 12.33 8.47 18.69
N TYR A 454 12.26 9.75 18.36
CA TYR A 454 12.96 10.76 19.16
C TYR A 454 12.41 10.81 20.58
N THR A 455 11.09 10.72 20.69
CA THR A 455 10.31 10.53 21.91
C THR A 455 9.18 9.54 21.65
N THR A 456 8.61 8.97 22.71
CA THR A 456 7.43 8.12 22.58
C THR A 456 6.21 8.96 22.21
N ASN A 457 5.69 8.78 21.00
CA ASN A 457 4.44 9.39 20.54
C ASN A 457 3.29 8.38 20.64
N LEU A 458 2.57 8.37 21.78
CA LEU A 458 1.37 7.56 21.95
C LEU A 458 0.17 8.30 21.37
N ILE A 459 -0.40 7.83 20.27
CA ILE A 459 -1.53 8.48 19.62
C ILE A 459 -2.84 8.03 20.28
N PRO A 460 -3.69 8.97 20.74
CA PRO A 460 -3.67 10.40 20.44
C PRO A 460 -2.75 11.27 21.32
N SER A 461 -2.07 12.22 20.71
CA SER A 461 -1.18 13.19 21.37
C SER A 461 -0.95 14.43 20.50
N THR A 462 -0.30 15.45 21.08
CA THR A 462 0.40 16.47 20.29
C THR A 462 1.84 16.02 20.09
N ILE A 463 2.28 16.06 18.83
CA ILE A 463 3.66 15.82 18.43
C ILE A 463 4.27 17.19 18.15
N GLU A 464 5.29 17.57 18.90
CA GLU A 464 6.08 18.78 18.62
C GLU A 464 6.90 18.54 17.34
N ALA A 465 6.91 19.51 16.44
CA ALA A 465 7.47 19.31 15.11
C ALA A 465 8.99 19.06 15.15
N GLU A 466 9.70 19.68 16.10
CA GLU A 466 11.13 19.50 16.35
C GLU A 466 11.50 18.11 16.93
N ASN A 467 10.52 17.31 17.33
CA ASN A 467 10.69 15.96 17.86
C ASN A 467 10.53 14.86 16.79
N TYR A 468 10.91 15.16 15.54
CA TYR A 468 11.01 14.16 14.48
C TYR A 468 12.07 13.10 14.82
N ASP A 469 11.94 11.92 14.23
CA ASP A 469 12.72 10.73 14.58
C ASP A 469 14.24 10.95 14.47
N LYS A 470 14.98 10.10 15.18
CA LYS A 470 16.43 10.00 15.04
C LYS A 470 16.69 9.09 13.86
N GLY A 471 17.49 9.55 12.92
CA GLY A 471 17.78 8.77 11.72
C GLY A 471 18.75 9.46 10.78
N GLY A 472 18.86 10.79 10.89
CA GLY A 472 19.63 11.57 9.94
C GLY A 472 18.88 11.75 8.62
N GLN A 473 19.51 12.53 7.74
CA GLN A 473 18.99 12.88 6.43
C GLN A 473 18.75 11.63 5.56
N GLY A 474 17.62 11.63 4.84
CA GLY A 474 17.21 10.53 3.97
C GLY A 474 16.67 9.30 4.71
N ILE A 475 16.65 9.34 6.06
CA ILE A 475 16.14 8.27 6.91
C ILE A 475 14.98 8.77 7.77
N ALA A 476 15.20 9.73 8.68
CA ALA A 476 14.15 10.26 9.57
C ALA A 476 13.66 11.67 9.18
N TYR A 477 14.42 12.37 8.34
CA TYR A 477 14.04 13.65 7.76
C TYR A 477 14.74 13.85 6.42
N SER A 478 14.30 14.83 5.63
CA SER A 478 15.03 15.39 4.51
C SER A 478 14.93 16.92 4.56
N ASP A 479 16.06 17.58 4.75
CA ASP A 479 16.23 19.02 4.75
C ASP A 479 17.13 19.45 3.58
N ALA A 480 16.85 20.58 2.94
CA ALA A 480 17.64 21.07 1.81
C ALA A 480 18.91 21.82 2.24
N SER A 481 18.93 22.33 3.48
CA SER A 481 20.08 22.98 4.07
C SER A 481 21.06 21.94 4.65
N PRO A 482 22.38 22.18 4.62
CA PRO A 482 23.36 21.26 5.20
C PRO A 482 23.51 21.42 6.72
N SER A 483 22.78 22.35 7.35
CA SER A 483 22.93 22.69 8.76
C SER A 483 21.74 23.48 9.26
N ASN A 484 21.30 23.21 10.50
CA ASN A 484 20.26 23.97 11.18
C ASN A 484 20.62 25.47 11.31
N GLU A 485 20.05 26.28 10.41
CA GLU A 485 20.23 27.72 10.28
C GLU A 485 19.66 28.49 11.48
N GLY A 486 18.64 27.93 12.14
CA GLY A 486 18.11 28.47 13.39
C GLY A 486 19.03 28.20 14.60
N SER A 487 19.91 27.20 14.49
CA SER A 487 20.93 26.81 15.49
C SER A 487 20.34 26.54 16.89
N LYS A 488 19.12 25.99 16.97
CA LYS A 488 18.46 25.62 18.23
C LYS A 488 18.09 24.14 18.29
N TYR A 489 17.94 23.67 19.53
CA TYR A 489 17.43 22.36 19.94
C TYR A 489 18.26 21.14 19.51
N ARG A 490 18.48 20.97 18.21
CA ARG A 490 19.24 19.85 17.62
C ARG A 490 20.46 20.35 16.87
N THR A 491 21.36 19.42 16.56
CA THR A 491 22.64 19.69 15.86
C THR A 491 22.67 19.09 14.45
N ASP A 492 21.59 18.43 14.04
CA ASP A 492 21.37 17.93 12.68
C ASP A 492 20.90 19.06 11.75
N ALA A 493 20.55 18.71 10.51
CA ALA A 493 20.35 19.70 9.44
C ALA A 493 19.01 20.45 9.53
N VAL A 494 17.98 19.89 10.17
CA VAL A 494 16.65 20.51 10.20
C VAL A 494 16.69 21.86 10.89
N ASP A 495 16.16 22.88 10.21
CA ASP A 495 16.10 24.25 10.69
C ASP A 495 15.13 24.42 11.86
N ILE A 496 15.66 24.78 13.03
CA ILE A 496 14.88 24.91 14.27
C ILE A 496 15.20 26.24 14.96
N GLU A 497 14.17 27.00 15.34
CA GLU A 497 14.28 28.28 16.03
C GLU A 497 13.43 28.35 17.31
N ASP A 498 13.54 29.44 18.07
CA ASP A 498 12.71 29.67 19.27
C ASP A 498 11.26 29.99 18.84
N CYS A 499 10.28 29.30 19.45
CA CYS A 499 8.87 29.50 19.16
C CYS A 499 8.21 30.52 20.09
N SER A 500 7.41 31.43 19.55
CA SER A 500 6.68 32.47 20.30
C SER A 500 5.59 31.90 21.23
N GLU A 501 5.10 30.69 20.95
CA GLU A 501 4.17 29.95 21.81
C GLU A 501 4.89 29.15 22.91
N GLY A 502 6.22 29.25 22.98
CA GLY A 502 7.09 28.51 23.90
C GLY A 502 7.70 27.28 23.23
N GLY A 503 8.87 26.85 23.71
CA GLY A 503 9.61 25.73 23.10
C GLY A 503 10.31 26.14 21.80
N TYR A 504 10.27 25.26 20.81
CA TYR A 504 10.92 25.43 19.51
C TYR A 504 9.94 25.15 18.37
N ASN A 505 10.30 25.52 17.15
CA ASN A 505 9.54 25.15 15.95
C ASN A 505 10.49 24.87 14.80
N ILE A 506 10.01 24.13 13.78
CA ILE A 506 10.70 24.03 12.50
C ILE A 506 10.54 25.36 11.76
N SER A 507 11.64 25.89 11.21
CA SER A 507 11.65 27.10 10.38
C SER A 507 12.25 26.82 9.01
N HIS A 508 12.32 27.85 8.16
CA HIS A 508 12.98 27.81 6.84
C HIS A 508 12.56 26.68 5.88
N THR A 509 11.39 26.05 6.11
CA THR A 509 10.88 24.95 5.28
C THR A 509 10.96 25.23 3.78
N ALA A 510 11.42 24.25 3.02
CA ALA A 510 11.58 24.32 1.57
C ALA A 510 10.80 23.22 0.83
N ASP A 511 10.68 23.39 -0.49
CA ASP A 511 9.97 22.44 -1.34
C ASP A 511 10.66 21.07 -1.35
N ASN A 512 9.88 20.00 -1.19
CA ASN A 512 10.29 18.59 -1.18
C ASN A 512 11.07 18.13 0.07
N GLU A 513 11.04 18.91 1.14
CA GLU A 513 11.50 18.48 2.47
C GLU A 513 10.48 17.56 3.15
N TRP A 514 10.91 16.81 4.15
CA TRP A 514 9.99 15.98 4.95
C TRP A 514 10.55 15.63 6.33
N LEU A 515 9.65 15.32 7.25
CA LEU A 515 9.95 14.91 8.63
C LEU A 515 9.15 13.65 8.95
N GLU A 516 9.77 12.68 9.63
CA GLU A 516 9.10 11.46 10.05
C GLU A 516 9.00 11.32 11.57
N TYR A 517 7.91 10.68 11.99
CA TYR A 517 7.58 10.46 13.38
C TYR A 517 7.09 9.03 13.57
N THR A 518 7.80 8.26 14.39
CA THR A 518 7.37 6.95 14.83
C THR A 518 6.29 7.15 15.91
N VAL A 519 5.14 6.53 15.69
CA VAL A 519 3.98 6.62 16.58
C VAL A 519 3.49 5.23 16.98
N ASP A 520 2.97 5.11 18.20
CA ASP A 520 2.20 3.93 18.64
C ASP A 520 0.73 4.34 18.75
N VAL A 521 -0.09 3.82 17.85
CA VAL A 521 -1.50 4.13 17.74
C VAL A 521 -2.29 3.18 18.64
N ALA A 522 -2.92 3.75 19.66
CA ALA A 522 -3.62 2.97 20.69
C ALA A 522 -4.80 2.16 20.13
N GLN A 523 -5.48 2.67 19.10
CA GLN A 523 -6.71 2.11 18.52
C GLN A 523 -6.78 2.37 17.02
N THR A 524 -7.17 1.37 16.23
CA THR A 524 -7.48 1.59 14.80
C THR A 524 -8.65 2.56 14.70
N GLY A 525 -8.53 3.59 13.87
CA GLY A 525 -9.58 4.59 13.68
C GLY A 525 -9.15 5.73 12.76
N LEU A 526 -10.01 6.73 12.65
CA LEU A 526 -9.66 7.97 11.95
C LEU A 526 -9.16 9.01 12.92
N TYR A 527 -8.21 9.81 12.48
CA TYR A 527 -7.57 10.85 13.26
C TYR A 527 -7.59 12.18 12.53
N ASP A 528 -7.94 13.25 13.26
CA ASP A 528 -7.76 14.63 12.82
C ASP A 528 -6.32 15.03 13.13
N PHE A 529 -5.63 15.53 12.11
CA PHE A 529 -4.31 16.13 12.22
C PHE A 529 -4.48 17.65 12.23
N ILE A 530 -4.16 18.28 13.34
CA ILE A 530 -4.26 19.72 13.52
C ILE A 530 -2.84 20.29 13.47
N PHE A 531 -2.45 20.79 12.30
CA PHE A 531 -1.16 21.41 12.07
C PHE A 531 -1.15 22.84 12.59
N ARG A 532 -0.22 23.16 13.49
CA ARG A 532 0.03 24.51 14.00
C ARG A 532 1.16 25.14 13.20
N THR A 533 0.82 26.07 12.29
CA THR A 533 1.76 26.64 11.30
C THR A 533 1.68 28.17 11.25
N ALA A 534 2.76 28.82 10.83
CA ALA A 534 2.83 30.26 10.61
C ALA A 534 3.48 30.56 9.24
N SER A 535 3.05 31.59 8.53
CA SER A 535 3.69 32.01 7.29
C SER A 535 3.56 33.51 7.04
N LEU A 536 4.66 34.14 6.65
CA LEU A 536 4.72 35.57 6.34
C LEU A 536 3.95 35.93 5.06
N SER A 537 4.09 35.17 3.97
CA SER A 537 3.53 35.58 2.67
C SER A 537 3.28 34.47 1.64
N ALA A 538 3.66 33.22 1.91
CA ALA A 538 3.49 32.10 1.00
C ALA A 538 2.42 31.13 1.52
N SER A 539 1.56 30.61 0.65
CA SER A 539 0.70 29.49 1.04
C SER A 539 1.50 28.21 0.88
N GLY A 540 2.16 27.80 1.96
CA GLY A 540 2.85 26.51 2.03
C GLY A 540 1.89 25.34 1.82
N LYS A 541 2.42 24.19 1.43
CA LYS A 541 1.65 22.97 1.23
C LYS A 541 2.38 21.77 1.81
N LEU A 542 1.61 20.89 2.43
CA LEU A 542 2.09 19.61 2.93
C LEU A 542 1.11 18.48 2.64
N ARG A 543 1.56 17.24 2.80
CA ARG A 543 0.73 16.04 2.79
C ARG A 543 1.20 15.04 3.84
N ILE A 544 0.32 14.12 4.20
CA ILE A 544 0.56 13.08 5.21
C ILE A 544 0.78 11.74 4.48
N GLU A 545 1.86 11.05 4.82
CA GLU A 545 2.04 9.64 4.50
C GLU A 545 2.07 8.82 5.80
N VAL A 546 1.55 7.59 5.73
CA VAL A 546 1.62 6.60 6.81
C VAL A 546 2.18 5.33 6.20
N ASP A 547 3.30 4.85 6.75
CA ASP A 547 4.05 3.70 6.25
C ASP A 547 4.30 3.81 4.73
N GLU A 548 4.87 4.95 4.32
CA GLU A 548 5.17 5.32 2.92
C GLU A 548 3.96 5.45 1.99
N THR A 549 2.74 5.24 2.50
CA THR A 549 1.50 5.37 1.74
C THR A 549 0.90 6.75 1.94
N VAL A 550 0.60 7.45 0.85
CA VAL A 550 -0.05 8.78 0.90
C VAL A 550 -1.47 8.65 1.47
N GLN A 551 -1.72 9.26 2.63
CA GLN A 551 -3.02 9.22 3.32
C GLN A 551 -3.85 10.49 3.15
N SER A 552 -3.24 11.58 2.69
CA SER A 552 -3.96 12.84 2.43
C SER A 552 -3.71 13.35 1.01
N GLY A 553 -4.65 14.15 0.49
CA GLY A 553 -4.35 15.06 -0.62
C GLY A 553 -3.39 16.18 -0.20
N SER A 554 -3.06 17.08 -1.14
CA SER A 554 -2.27 18.29 -0.87
C SER A 554 -3.04 19.26 0.04
N ILE A 555 -2.45 19.64 1.17
CA ILE A 555 -3.05 20.50 2.20
C ILE A 555 -2.44 21.89 2.08
N SER A 556 -3.24 22.89 1.71
CA SER A 556 -2.80 24.29 1.67
C SER A 556 -2.89 24.94 3.05
N LEU A 557 -1.78 25.56 3.47
CA LEU A 557 -1.67 26.26 4.74
C LEU A 557 -2.03 27.76 4.58
N PRO A 558 -2.65 28.36 5.62
CA PRO A 558 -3.02 29.77 5.59
C PRO A 558 -1.80 30.69 5.73
N ILE A 559 -1.86 31.85 5.07
CA ILE A 559 -0.91 32.94 5.28
C ILE A 559 -1.30 33.68 6.57
N THR A 560 -0.44 33.67 7.57
CA THR A 560 -0.69 34.32 8.87
C THR A 560 -0.13 35.74 8.97
N ASN A 561 0.66 36.15 7.98
CA ASN A 561 1.32 37.47 7.84
C ASN A 561 2.48 37.71 8.81
N ASP A 562 2.99 36.68 9.48
CA ASP A 562 4.18 36.73 10.33
C ASP A 562 4.74 35.31 10.52
N TRP A 563 6.05 35.17 10.77
CA TRP A 563 6.71 33.87 10.98
C TRP A 563 6.38 33.23 12.34
N GLN A 564 5.83 34.02 13.27
CA GLN A 564 5.57 33.63 14.65
C GLN A 564 4.13 33.97 15.09
N ILE A 565 3.24 34.31 14.15
CA ILE A 565 1.78 34.31 14.34
C ILE A 565 1.23 32.99 13.83
N TRP A 566 0.72 32.18 14.76
CA TRP A 566 0.36 30.80 14.50
C TRP A 566 -1.13 30.62 14.23
N GLN A 567 -1.45 29.80 13.22
CA GLN A 567 -2.80 29.36 12.88
C GLN A 567 -2.84 27.84 12.77
N SER A 568 -3.99 27.26 13.11
CA SER A 568 -4.21 25.82 13.00
C SER A 568 -4.93 25.47 11.71
N THR A 569 -4.44 24.44 11.02
CA THR A 569 -5.09 23.81 9.86
C THR A 569 -5.47 22.39 10.23
N THR A 570 -6.75 22.05 10.15
CA THR A 570 -7.24 20.71 10.47
C THR A 570 -7.41 19.89 9.20
N VAL A 571 -6.75 18.75 9.18
CA VAL A 571 -6.91 17.70 8.17
C VAL A 571 -7.69 16.58 8.83
N GLN A 572 -8.89 16.32 8.33
CA GLN A 572 -9.79 15.38 8.96
C GLN A 572 -9.67 13.99 8.35
N ASN A 573 -10.04 12.98 9.13
CA ASN A 573 -10.31 11.63 8.66
C ASN A 573 -9.09 10.87 8.09
N VAL A 574 -7.90 11.05 8.67
CA VAL A 574 -6.71 10.27 8.28
C VAL A 574 -6.78 8.90 8.97
N SER A 575 -6.75 7.82 8.19
CA SER A 575 -6.85 6.45 8.71
C SER A 575 -5.55 6.00 9.35
N LEU A 576 -5.61 5.56 10.61
CA LEU A 576 -4.50 4.93 11.32
C LEU A 576 -4.92 3.56 11.85
N ASN A 577 -4.08 2.55 11.67
CA ASN A 577 -4.29 1.24 12.29
C ASN A 577 -3.71 1.22 13.70
N LYS A 578 -4.16 0.29 14.55
CA LYS A 578 -3.57 0.06 15.86
C LYS A 578 -2.16 -0.52 15.67
N GLY A 579 -1.20 0.02 16.42
CA GLY A 579 0.17 -0.46 16.46
C GLY A 579 1.18 0.62 16.10
N ASN A 580 2.41 0.19 15.84
CA ASN A 580 3.49 1.10 15.46
C ASN A 580 3.37 1.48 13.99
N HIS A 581 3.48 2.78 13.72
CA HIS A 581 3.43 3.35 12.37
C HIS A 581 4.46 4.46 12.22
N ILE A 582 4.91 4.70 10.99
CA ILE A 582 5.72 5.86 10.63
C ILE A 582 4.80 6.88 9.95
N ILE A 583 4.70 8.07 10.53
CA ILE A 583 4.00 9.21 9.92
C ILE A 583 5.04 10.12 9.29
N ARG A 584 4.96 10.30 7.96
CA ARG A 584 5.74 11.33 7.24
C ARG A 584 4.90 12.56 6.99
N ILE A 585 5.41 13.73 7.38
CA ILE A 585 4.90 15.02 6.96
C ILE A 585 5.77 15.50 5.80
N TYR A 586 5.22 15.40 4.59
CA TYR A 586 5.92 15.76 3.36
C TYR A 586 5.57 17.20 2.97
N ILE A 587 6.58 18.05 2.85
CA ILE A 587 6.47 19.47 2.52
C ILE A 587 6.51 19.61 1.00
N GLU A 588 5.34 19.64 0.37
CA GLU A 588 5.24 19.79 -1.09
C GLU A 588 5.63 21.19 -1.56
N GLN A 589 5.36 22.19 -0.73
CA GLN A 589 5.72 23.58 -0.97
C GLN A 589 6.08 24.25 0.37
N GLY A 590 7.31 24.72 0.51
CA GLY A 590 7.83 25.35 1.72
C GLY A 590 7.30 26.77 1.96
N GLY A 591 8.01 27.53 2.80
CA GLY A 591 7.69 28.93 3.10
C GLY A 591 6.74 29.12 4.29
N PHE A 592 6.80 28.22 5.27
CA PHE A 592 6.08 28.32 6.54
C PHE A 592 6.92 27.79 7.71
N ASN A 593 6.62 28.24 8.92
CA ASN A 593 7.11 27.63 10.14
C ASN A 593 6.09 26.60 10.64
N PHE A 594 6.59 25.50 11.22
CA PHE A 594 5.77 24.39 11.71
C PHE A 594 6.09 24.13 13.19
N ASN A 595 5.11 24.39 14.07
CA ASN A 595 5.27 24.27 15.51
C ASN A 595 4.97 22.84 15.99
N SER A 596 3.78 22.34 15.68
CA SER A 596 3.33 21.04 16.16
C SER A 596 2.17 20.49 15.35
N VAL A 597 1.95 19.19 15.44
CA VAL A 597 0.76 18.52 14.94
C VAL A 597 0.05 17.80 16.08
N SER A 598 -1.19 18.21 16.37
CA SER A 598 -2.05 17.44 17.26
C SER A 598 -2.75 16.36 16.47
N VAL A 599 -2.51 15.10 16.85
CA VAL A 599 -3.17 13.93 16.29
C VAL A 599 -4.17 13.44 17.32
N SER A 600 -5.43 13.76 17.10
CA SER A 600 -6.54 13.34 17.95
C SER A 600 -7.49 12.46 17.15
N PRO A 601 -8.24 11.53 17.76
CA PRO A 601 -9.26 10.81 17.03
C PRO A 601 -10.18 11.84 16.37
N SER A 602 -10.50 11.62 15.09
CA SER A 602 -11.23 12.59 14.30
C SER A 602 -12.51 12.99 15.02
N THR A 603 -12.83 14.27 15.11
CA THR A 603 -14.06 14.71 15.80
C THR A 603 -15.32 14.54 14.93
N ASN A 604 -15.13 14.10 13.67
CA ASN A 604 -16.16 13.45 12.85
C ASN A 604 -16.38 11.97 13.20
N THR A 605 -15.52 11.41 14.06
CA THR A 605 -15.71 10.10 14.70
C THR A 605 -16.12 10.30 16.16
N GLY A 606 -17.26 9.72 16.48
CA GLY A 606 -17.85 9.79 17.79
C GLY A 606 -19.36 9.83 17.66
N PHE A 607 -20.05 9.52 18.75
CA PHE A 607 -21.48 9.28 18.70
C PHE A 607 -22.23 10.51 18.21
N LEU A 608 -23.06 10.28 17.19
CA LEU A 608 -24.06 11.26 16.80
C LEU A 608 -25.00 11.50 17.98
N HIS A 609 -25.36 12.75 18.20
CA HIS A 609 -26.33 13.10 19.24
C HIS A 609 -27.37 14.11 18.80
N ALA A 610 -28.57 13.98 19.37
CA ALA A 610 -29.63 14.96 19.18
C ALA A 610 -29.35 16.19 20.06
N ASP A 611 -29.39 17.37 19.46
CA ASP A 611 -29.36 18.66 20.15
C ASP A 611 -30.50 19.52 19.64
N GLY A 612 -31.62 19.44 20.37
CA GLY A 612 -32.88 20.05 19.99
C GLY A 612 -33.29 19.63 18.58
N LYS A 613 -33.16 20.56 17.63
CA LYS A 613 -33.60 20.36 16.24
C LYS A 613 -32.50 19.92 15.28
N ALA A 614 -31.26 19.74 15.75
CA ALA A 614 -30.11 19.34 14.94
C ALA A 614 -29.52 18.03 15.44
N ILE A 615 -29.09 17.17 14.51
CA ILE A 615 -28.19 16.07 14.84
C ILE A 615 -26.78 16.67 14.83
N LYS A 616 -25.98 16.32 15.82
CA LYS A 616 -24.63 16.82 16.03
C LYS A 616 -23.63 15.68 15.97
N ASN A 617 -22.47 15.94 15.39
CA ASN A 617 -21.32 15.05 15.55
C ASN A 617 -20.66 15.27 16.93
N ALA A 618 -19.65 14.46 17.27
CA ALA A 618 -18.93 14.60 18.54
C ALA A 618 -18.29 15.98 18.74
N ALA A 619 -17.98 16.72 17.67
CA ALA A 619 -17.50 18.10 17.71
C ALA A 619 -18.58 19.15 18.06
N GLY A 620 -19.87 18.76 18.17
CA GLY A 620 -21.00 19.67 18.34
C GLY A 620 -21.42 20.41 17.06
N ALA A 621 -20.84 20.05 15.92
CA ALA A 621 -21.21 20.59 14.62
C ALA A 621 -22.47 19.90 14.07
N ASN A 622 -23.29 20.62 13.32
CA ASN A 622 -24.48 20.03 12.70
C ASN A 622 -24.07 18.93 11.71
N PHE A 623 -24.59 17.73 11.90
CA PHE A 623 -24.46 16.61 10.99
C PHE A 623 -25.77 16.43 10.21
N LEU A 624 -25.68 16.50 8.89
CA LEU A 624 -26.80 16.22 7.99
C LEU A 624 -26.65 14.81 7.45
N ILE A 625 -27.59 13.92 7.79
CA ILE A 625 -27.63 12.56 7.26
C ILE A 625 -27.93 12.62 5.76
N LYS A 626 -27.06 12.00 4.97
CA LYS A 626 -27.21 11.74 3.54
C LYS A 626 -27.01 10.24 3.36
N GLY A 627 -28.10 9.50 3.52
CA GLY A 627 -28.10 8.04 3.57
C GLY A 627 -28.66 7.38 2.32
N ILE A 628 -28.26 6.13 2.07
CA ILE A 628 -28.97 5.19 1.20
C ILE A 628 -29.30 3.92 2.00
N GLY A 629 -30.51 3.41 1.83
CA GLY A 629 -30.95 2.12 2.36
C GLY A 629 -30.42 0.94 1.55
N THR A 630 -30.05 -0.16 2.19
CA THR A 630 -29.49 -1.36 1.51
C THR A 630 -30.52 -2.17 0.70
N GLY A 631 -31.80 -1.78 0.71
CA GLY A 631 -32.91 -2.22 -0.15
C GLY A 631 -32.87 -3.66 -0.65
N ASN A 632 -33.74 -4.52 -0.13
CA ASN A 632 -33.82 -5.97 -0.44
C ASN A 632 -32.67 -6.87 0.07
N TRP A 633 -31.67 -6.32 0.77
CA TRP A 633 -30.52 -7.12 1.21
C TRP A 633 -30.86 -8.12 2.33
N MET A 634 -31.12 -7.65 3.55
CA MET A 634 -31.44 -8.53 4.68
C MET A 634 -32.95 -8.74 4.87
N ILE A 635 -33.79 -7.87 4.30
CA ILE A 635 -35.23 -8.12 4.15
C ILE A 635 -35.57 -8.05 2.67
N GLN A 636 -36.43 -8.92 2.15
CA GLN A 636 -36.97 -8.82 0.79
C GLN A 636 -38.38 -8.24 0.82
N GLU A 637 -38.60 -7.18 0.07
CA GLU A 637 -39.87 -6.47 -0.03
C GLU A 637 -40.49 -6.73 -1.42
N GLY A 638 -41.67 -7.32 -1.43
CA GLY A 638 -42.24 -7.87 -2.66
C GLY A 638 -42.51 -6.81 -3.73
N TYR A 639 -42.88 -5.58 -3.36
CA TYR A 639 -43.11 -4.51 -4.33
C TYR A 639 -41.82 -4.09 -5.06
N MET A 640 -40.68 -4.03 -4.36
CA MET A 640 -39.40 -3.70 -4.97
C MET A 640 -38.89 -4.83 -5.86
N MET A 641 -39.16 -6.07 -5.44
CA MET A 641 -38.81 -7.27 -6.19
C MET A 641 -39.79 -7.61 -7.31
N GLN A 642 -40.90 -6.88 -7.42
CA GLN A 642 -42.04 -7.20 -8.30
C GLN A 642 -42.61 -8.61 -8.06
N SER A 643 -42.46 -9.15 -6.84
CA SER A 643 -43.00 -10.46 -6.46
C SER A 643 -44.36 -10.37 -5.78
N THR A 644 -44.88 -9.18 -5.44
CA THR A 644 -46.19 -8.97 -4.79
C THR A 644 -47.33 -9.83 -5.37
N PRO A 645 -47.47 -10.04 -6.70
CA PRO A 645 -48.57 -10.85 -7.24
C PRO A 645 -48.51 -12.35 -6.91
N ILE A 646 -47.33 -12.88 -6.55
CA ILE A 646 -47.09 -14.33 -6.38
C ILE A 646 -46.53 -14.70 -5.00
N ALA A 647 -45.78 -13.80 -4.39
CA ALA A 647 -45.07 -13.97 -3.14
C ALA A 647 -44.68 -12.57 -2.60
N PRO A 648 -45.63 -11.85 -1.99
CA PRO A 648 -45.36 -10.50 -1.46
C PRO A 648 -44.35 -10.51 -0.31
N THR A 649 -44.49 -11.43 0.63
CA THR A 649 -43.62 -11.43 1.81
C THR A 649 -42.34 -12.25 1.58
N GLN A 650 -41.27 -11.94 2.31
CA GLN A 650 -40.03 -12.73 2.28
C GLN A 650 -40.27 -14.21 2.60
N HIS A 651 -41.12 -14.54 3.58
CA HIS A 651 -41.42 -15.93 3.90
C HIS A 651 -42.17 -16.64 2.78
N GLN A 652 -43.09 -15.96 2.08
CA GLN A 652 -43.76 -16.52 0.90
C GLN A 652 -42.79 -16.67 -0.26
N PHE A 653 -41.90 -15.71 -0.48
CA PHE A 653 -40.88 -15.78 -1.53
C PHE A 653 -39.93 -16.96 -1.31
N ARG A 654 -39.45 -17.11 -0.08
CA ARG A 654 -38.63 -18.25 0.33
C ARG A 654 -39.37 -19.58 0.16
N ASN A 655 -40.63 -19.67 0.57
CA ASN A 655 -41.44 -20.88 0.36
C ASN A 655 -41.62 -21.19 -1.12
N LYS A 656 -41.83 -20.17 -1.96
CA LYS A 656 -41.94 -20.35 -3.40
C LYS A 656 -40.65 -20.88 -4.02
N LEU A 657 -39.49 -20.41 -3.55
CA LEU A 657 -38.21 -20.99 -3.94
C LEU A 657 -38.09 -22.44 -3.48
N ILE A 658 -38.51 -22.79 -2.26
CA ILE A 658 -38.46 -24.19 -1.79
C ILE A 658 -39.33 -25.10 -2.65
N GLU A 659 -40.55 -24.67 -2.98
CA GLU A 659 -41.46 -25.41 -3.89
C GLU A 659 -40.85 -25.60 -5.28
N THR A 660 -40.11 -24.60 -5.77
CA THR A 660 -39.65 -24.56 -7.16
C THR A 660 -38.30 -25.25 -7.35
N ILE A 661 -37.34 -25.00 -6.46
CA ILE A 661 -35.93 -25.43 -6.60
C ILE A 661 -35.43 -26.31 -5.45
N GLY A 662 -36.26 -26.56 -4.43
CA GLY A 662 -35.91 -27.38 -3.27
C GLY A 662 -35.07 -26.64 -2.23
N LYS A 663 -35.16 -27.10 -0.97
CA LYS A 663 -34.57 -26.44 0.21
C LYS A 663 -33.06 -26.18 0.09
N THR A 664 -32.28 -27.13 -0.44
CA THR A 664 -30.83 -26.99 -0.59
C THR A 664 -30.46 -25.81 -1.51
N LYS A 665 -31.08 -25.72 -2.69
CA LYS A 665 -30.82 -24.62 -3.63
C LYS A 665 -31.37 -23.29 -3.15
N THR A 666 -32.48 -23.30 -2.39
CA THR A 666 -32.96 -22.09 -1.72
C THR A 666 -31.95 -21.57 -0.69
N ASN A 667 -31.29 -22.46 0.08
CA ASN A 667 -30.25 -22.03 1.01
C ASN A 667 -29.04 -21.43 0.27
N GLU A 668 -28.57 -22.08 -0.80
CA GLU A 668 -27.51 -21.56 -1.66
C GLU A 668 -27.87 -20.19 -2.27
N PHE A 669 -29.11 -20.03 -2.76
CA PHE A 669 -29.62 -18.75 -3.27
C PHE A 669 -29.48 -17.64 -2.22
N TYR A 670 -29.90 -17.89 -0.98
CA TYR A 670 -29.82 -16.90 0.09
C TYR A 670 -28.37 -16.64 0.55
N GLU A 671 -27.48 -17.63 0.52
CA GLU A 671 -26.05 -17.41 0.77
C GLU A 671 -25.44 -16.49 -0.30
N LEU A 672 -25.74 -16.73 -1.57
CA LEU A 672 -25.25 -15.91 -2.68
C LEU A 672 -25.89 -14.51 -2.70
N TRP A 673 -27.18 -14.40 -2.40
CA TRP A 673 -27.88 -13.11 -2.31
C TRP A 673 -27.22 -12.22 -1.27
N LEU A 674 -27.11 -12.70 -0.03
CA LEU A 674 -26.54 -11.94 1.07
C LEU A 674 -25.06 -11.57 0.82
N LYS A 675 -24.32 -12.40 0.08
CA LYS A 675 -22.91 -12.13 -0.26
C LYS A 675 -22.74 -11.08 -1.37
N ASN A 676 -23.67 -11.01 -2.33
CA ASN A 676 -23.44 -10.26 -3.58
C ASN A 676 -24.36 -9.06 -3.78
N HIS A 677 -25.45 -8.94 -3.02
CA HIS A 677 -26.44 -7.87 -3.21
C HIS A 677 -25.93 -6.49 -2.79
N PHE A 678 -25.10 -6.41 -1.74
CA PHE A 678 -24.49 -5.18 -1.26
C PHE A 678 -23.04 -5.46 -0.83
N ARG A 679 -22.06 -4.80 -1.48
CA ARG A 679 -20.62 -5.12 -1.39
C ARG A 679 -19.78 -3.87 -1.17
N LYS A 680 -18.47 -4.06 -0.97
CA LYS A 680 -17.49 -2.97 -0.84
C LYS A 680 -17.61 -1.91 -1.93
N ILE A 681 -17.76 -2.31 -3.19
CA ILE A 681 -17.87 -1.35 -4.30
C ILE A 681 -19.09 -0.43 -4.18
N ASP A 682 -20.18 -0.90 -3.56
CA ASP A 682 -21.38 -0.09 -3.37
C ASP A 682 -21.12 0.98 -2.29
N VAL A 683 -20.49 0.60 -1.18
CA VAL A 683 -20.09 1.53 -0.10
C VAL A 683 -19.04 2.55 -0.60
N ASP A 684 -18.02 2.08 -1.32
CA ASP A 684 -17.00 2.96 -1.92
C ASP A 684 -17.64 3.96 -2.90
N SER A 685 -18.60 3.51 -3.71
CA SER A 685 -19.32 4.37 -4.66
C SER A 685 -20.20 5.39 -3.94
N MET A 686 -20.92 4.97 -2.90
CA MET A 686 -21.73 5.86 -2.07
C MET A 686 -20.89 6.97 -1.45
N ALA A 687 -19.73 6.63 -0.86
CA ALA A 687 -18.80 7.59 -0.32
C ALA A 687 -18.27 8.55 -1.40
N ALA A 688 -17.88 8.03 -2.56
CA ALA A 688 -17.44 8.84 -3.70
C ALA A 688 -18.52 9.80 -4.23
N TRP A 689 -19.81 9.43 -4.13
CA TRP A 689 -20.94 10.29 -4.49
C TRP A 689 -21.32 11.30 -3.40
N GLY A 690 -20.66 11.26 -2.24
CA GLY A 690 -20.86 12.19 -1.14
C GLY A 690 -21.97 11.80 -0.15
N PHE A 691 -22.40 10.53 -0.16
CA PHE A 691 -23.20 9.98 0.92
C PHE A 691 -22.33 9.76 2.16
N ASN A 692 -22.92 9.91 3.34
CA ASN A 692 -22.21 9.81 4.62
C ASN A 692 -22.86 8.79 5.58
N THR A 693 -23.88 8.05 5.13
CA THR A 693 -24.57 7.06 5.94
C THR A 693 -25.06 5.90 5.09
N VAL A 694 -24.98 4.67 5.62
CA VAL A 694 -25.70 3.49 5.13
C VAL A 694 -26.80 3.18 6.15
N ARG A 695 -28.05 3.00 5.70
CA ARG A 695 -29.15 2.50 6.54
C ARG A 695 -29.39 1.03 6.20
N VAL A 696 -29.07 0.13 7.12
CA VAL A 696 -29.23 -1.31 6.87
C VAL A 696 -30.59 -1.80 7.37
N ALA A 697 -31.45 -2.21 6.43
CA ALA A 697 -32.77 -2.75 6.73
C ALA A 697 -32.64 -4.20 7.24
N LEU A 698 -32.78 -4.38 8.56
CA LEU A 698 -32.61 -5.65 9.26
C LEU A 698 -33.87 -6.51 9.22
N HIS A 699 -33.67 -7.82 9.15
CA HIS A 699 -34.73 -8.80 9.40
C HIS A 699 -34.34 -9.69 10.59
N TYR A 700 -35.22 -9.83 11.58
CA TYR A 700 -34.92 -10.52 12.85
C TYR A 700 -34.44 -11.98 12.67
N ILE A 701 -34.90 -12.65 11.60
CA ILE A 701 -34.58 -14.07 11.32
C ILE A 701 -33.08 -14.36 11.21
N TRP A 702 -32.26 -13.36 10.87
CA TRP A 702 -30.80 -13.53 10.80
C TRP A 702 -30.13 -13.56 12.18
N PHE A 703 -30.86 -13.17 13.23
CA PHE A 703 -30.36 -13.06 14.60
C PHE A 703 -31.00 -14.07 15.53
N THR A 704 -32.26 -14.44 15.29
CA THR A 704 -33.02 -15.35 16.15
C THR A 704 -34.17 -15.99 15.37
N PRO A 705 -34.51 -17.27 15.60
CA PRO A 705 -35.64 -17.89 14.91
C PRO A 705 -37.00 -17.28 15.37
N PRO A 706 -38.08 -17.45 14.57
CA PRO A 706 -39.45 -17.18 15.00
C PRO A 706 -39.78 -17.89 16.32
N ILE A 707 -40.72 -17.35 17.10
CA ILE A 707 -41.13 -17.95 18.39
C ILE A 707 -41.66 -19.39 18.24
N GLU A 708 -42.21 -19.74 17.06
CA GLU A 708 -42.71 -21.08 16.78
C GLU A 708 -41.60 -22.09 16.49
N ASP A 709 -40.43 -21.59 16.09
CA ASP A 709 -39.29 -22.41 15.67
C ASP A 709 -38.18 -22.43 16.73
N GLU A 710 -38.43 -21.88 17.92
CA GLU A 710 -37.50 -21.95 19.05
C GLU A 710 -37.33 -23.41 19.52
N PRO A 711 -36.09 -23.92 19.68
CA PRO A 711 -35.84 -25.27 20.17
C PRO A 711 -36.43 -25.53 21.55
N VAL A 712 -36.52 -24.48 22.38
CA VAL A 712 -37.17 -24.50 23.68
C VAL A 712 -38.18 -23.35 23.74
N PRO A 713 -39.50 -23.64 23.81
CA PRO A 713 -40.53 -22.62 23.85
C PRO A 713 -40.30 -21.58 24.95
N GLY A 714 -40.41 -20.29 24.59
CA GLY A 714 -40.20 -19.17 25.51
C GLY A 714 -38.74 -18.79 25.76
N GLN A 715 -37.76 -19.51 25.19
CA GLN A 715 -36.36 -19.09 25.20
C GLN A 715 -36.00 -18.34 23.91
N ILE A 716 -34.89 -17.62 23.95
CA ILE A 716 -34.36 -16.89 22.79
C ILE A 716 -33.05 -17.54 22.37
N THR A 717 -33.08 -18.19 21.20
CA THR A 717 -31.88 -18.71 20.54
C THR A 717 -31.25 -17.64 19.66
N TRP A 718 -29.92 -17.53 19.70
CA TRP A 718 -29.18 -16.55 18.90
C TRP A 718 -28.44 -17.21 17.73
N ASN A 719 -28.46 -16.55 16.58
CA ASN A 719 -27.70 -16.87 15.38
C ASN A 719 -26.66 -15.78 15.14
N ASN A 720 -25.41 -16.17 14.87
CA ASN A 720 -24.32 -15.23 14.65
C ASN A 720 -24.35 -14.56 13.27
N LYS A 721 -25.03 -15.16 12.27
CA LYS A 721 -25.00 -14.70 10.88
C LYS A 721 -25.36 -13.22 10.72
N GLY A 722 -26.44 -12.75 11.34
CA GLY A 722 -26.84 -11.35 11.28
C GLY A 722 -25.81 -10.40 11.90
N PHE A 723 -25.17 -10.81 13.00
CA PHE A 723 -24.13 -10.00 13.66
C PHE A 723 -22.87 -9.91 12.79
N GLU A 724 -22.40 -11.03 12.24
CA GLU A 724 -21.25 -11.07 11.33
C GLU A 724 -21.47 -10.21 10.08
N MET A 725 -22.69 -10.19 9.54
CA MET A 725 -23.04 -9.33 8.41
C MET A 725 -22.98 -7.84 8.76
N ILE A 726 -23.48 -7.45 9.95
CA ILE A 726 -23.36 -6.07 10.43
C ILE A 726 -21.89 -5.71 10.64
N ASP A 727 -21.08 -6.56 11.27
CA ASP A 727 -19.67 -6.27 11.54
C ASP A 727 -18.89 -6.05 10.23
N ASN A 728 -19.14 -6.88 9.22
CA ASN A 728 -18.53 -6.74 7.89
C ASN A 728 -18.94 -5.42 7.23
N LEU A 729 -20.24 -5.08 7.23
CA LEU A 729 -20.71 -3.83 6.64
C LEU A 729 -20.17 -2.61 7.41
N LEU A 730 -20.17 -2.67 8.74
CA LEU A 730 -19.62 -1.65 9.61
C LEU A 730 -18.15 -1.36 9.30
N SER A 731 -17.33 -2.40 9.08
CA SER A 731 -15.93 -2.24 8.67
C SER A 731 -15.79 -1.54 7.32
N LEU A 732 -16.69 -1.80 6.37
CA LEU A 732 -16.69 -1.11 5.07
C LEU A 732 -17.13 0.35 5.21
N CYS A 733 -18.15 0.61 6.01
CA CYS A 733 -18.64 1.95 6.30
C CYS A 733 -17.59 2.80 7.01
N SER A 734 -16.95 2.26 8.06
CA SER A 734 -15.90 2.97 8.81
C SER A 734 -14.67 3.27 7.95
N SER A 735 -14.25 2.33 7.10
CA SER A 735 -13.16 2.55 6.13
C SER A 735 -13.46 3.62 5.08
N ASN A 736 -14.74 3.96 4.89
CA ASN A 736 -15.23 4.97 3.93
C ASN A 736 -15.77 6.23 4.62
N ASN A 737 -15.57 6.39 5.92
CA ASN A 737 -16.05 7.53 6.70
C ASN A 737 -17.59 7.69 6.67
N MET A 738 -18.32 6.58 6.62
CA MET A 738 -19.78 6.54 6.60
C MET A 738 -20.33 5.96 7.90
N TYR A 739 -21.38 6.56 8.45
CA TYR A 739 -22.12 5.97 9.57
C TYR A 739 -22.98 4.80 9.10
N LEU A 740 -23.19 3.81 9.97
CA LEU A 740 -24.15 2.74 9.78
C LEU A 740 -25.34 2.92 10.74
N ILE A 741 -26.55 3.07 10.21
CA ILE A 741 -27.79 3.07 11.00
C ILE A 741 -28.43 1.69 10.91
N LEU A 742 -28.66 1.08 12.07
CA LEU A 742 -29.33 -0.21 12.17
C LEU A 742 -30.85 0.02 12.22
N ASP A 743 -31.57 -0.47 11.23
CA ASP A 743 -33.01 -0.29 11.11
C ASP A 743 -33.74 -1.63 11.26
N MET A 744 -34.59 -1.76 12.28
CA MET A 744 -35.44 -2.95 12.41
C MET A 744 -36.62 -2.90 11.44
N HIS A 745 -36.39 -3.44 10.25
CA HIS A 745 -37.34 -3.44 9.15
C HIS A 745 -38.33 -4.63 9.21
N GLY A 746 -37.84 -5.82 9.57
CA GLY A 746 -38.65 -7.01 9.79
C GLY A 746 -38.57 -7.45 11.23
N ALA A 747 -39.53 -7.04 12.06
CA ALA A 747 -39.57 -7.38 13.49
C ALA A 747 -40.10 -8.81 13.75
N PRO A 748 -39.79 -9.43 14.91
CA PRO A 748 -40.41 -10.69 15.31
C PRO A 748 -41.94 -10.62 15.25
N GLY A 749 -42.55 -11.51 14.47
CA GLY A 749 -44.00 -11.54 14.23
C GLY A 749 -44.53 -10.48 13.26
N GLY A 750 -43.72 -9.51 12.80
CA GLY A 750 -44.15 -8.44 11.89
C GLY A 750 -44.92 -7.32 12.60
N GLN A 751 -44.64 -6.07 12.20
CA GLN A 751 -45.16 -4.85 12.83
C GLN A 751 -46.30 -4.16 12.07
N GLY A 752 -46.67 -4.63 10.87
CA GLY A 752 -47.66 -3.96 10.02
C GLY A 752 -48.60 -4.91 9.28
N LYS A 753 -49.80 -4.42 8.91
CA LYS A 753 -50.74 -5.15 8.05
C LYS A 753 -50.34 -5.11 6.57
N ASN A 754 -49.57 -4.10 6.16
CA ASN A 754 -48.82 -4.12 4.90
C ASN A 754 -47.66 -5.13 5.02
N ALA A 755 -47.98 -6.40 4.85
CA ALA A 755 -47.04 -7.50 5.06
C ALA A 755 -45.85 -7.48 4.07
N ASP A 756 -46.03 -6.83 2.92
CA ASP A 756 -45.04 -6.71 1.84
C ASP A 756 -43.72 -6.06 2.28
N ILE A 757 -43.74 -5.27 3.37
CA ILE A 757 -42.57 -4.54 3.91
C ILE A 757 -42.09 -5.05 5.28
N SER A 758 -42.87 -5.87 5.97
CA SER A 758 -42.61 -6.28 7.36
C SER A 758 -42.52 -7.80 7.57
N ASP A 759 -42.69 -8.57 6.50
CA ASP A 759 -42.77 -10.04 6.50
C ASP A 759 -43.85 -10.62 7.44
N TYR A 760 -44.90 -9.84 7.75
CA TYR A 760 -46.00 -10.29 8.61
C TYR A 760 -46.71 -11.52 8.04
N ASN A 761 -46.87 -12.56 8.87
CA ASN A 761 -47.63 -13.76 8.54
C ASN A 761 -48.93 -13.79 9.35
N GLU A 762 -50.06 -13.57 8.68
CA GLU A 762 -51.40 -13.53 9.32
C GLU A 762 -51.83 -14.84 10.00
N THR A 763 -51.17 -15.96 9.71
CA THR A 763 -51.45 -17.25 10.38
C THR A 763 -50.75 -17.40 11.73
N LYS A 764 -49.86 -16.45 12.08
CA LYS A 764 -49.07 -16.41 13.30
C LYS A 764 -49.38 -15.12 14.08
N PRO A 765 -49.20 -15.10 15.41
CA PRO A 765 -49.42 -13.89 16.18
C PRO A 765 -48.39 -12.82 15.81
N SER A 766 -48.85 -11.60 15.60
CA SER A 766 -47.99 -10.45 15.28
C SER A 766 -47.11 -10.01 16.44
N LEU A 767 -46.27 -8.98 16.22
CA LEU A 767 -45.59 -8.26 17.29
C LEU A 767 -46.59 -7.74 18.34
N TRP A 768 -47.76 -7.27 17.91
CA TRP A 768 -48.74 -6.63 18.79
C TRP A 768 -49.55 -7.62 19.63
N GLU A 769 -49.73 -8.83 19.09
CA GLU A 769 -50.57 -9.88 19.67
C GLU A 769 -49.81 -10.87 20.57
N SER A 770 -48.47 -10.89 20.53
CA SER A 770 -47.64 -11.81 21.30
C SER A 770 -46.63 -11.09 22.20
N GLU A 771 -46.69 -11.37 23.51
CA GLU A 771 -45.69 -10.87 24.45
C GLU A 771 -44.30 -11.48 24.17
N LEU A 772 -44.24 -12.75 23.73
CA LEU A 772 -42.98 -13.40 23.37
C LEU A 772 -42.30 -12.72 22.18
N ASN A 773 -43.06 -12.22 21.19
CA ASN A 773 -42.50 -11.45 20.08
C ASN A 773 -41.95 -10.10 20.57
N LYS A 774 -42.67 -9.42 21.48
CA LYS A 774 -42.20 -8.17 22.09
C LYS A 774 -40.92 -8.39 22.90
N GLU A 775 -40.89 -9.40 23.77
CA GLU A 775 -39.71 -9.78 24.56
C GLU A 775 -38.52 -10.11 23.67
N LYS A 776 -38.74 -10.85 22.58
CA LYS A 776 -37.70 -11.19 21.59
C LYS A 776 -37.15 -9.96 20.88
N LEU A 777 -38.00 -9.01 20.48
CA LEU A 777 -37.55 -7.75 19.88
C LEU A 777 -36.75 -6.90 20.86
N VAL A 778 -37.23 -6.75 22.10
CA VAL A 778 -36.53 -6.02 23.17
C VAL A 778 -35.18 -6.67 23.47
N ALA A 779 -35.12 -7.99 23.55
CA ALA A 779 -33.88 -8.73 23.76
C ALA A 779 -32.90 -8.57 22.58
N LEU A 780 -33.40 -8.57 21.34
CA LEU A 780 -32.58 -8.34 20.15
C LEU A 780 -31.97 -6.95 20.17
N TRP A 781 -32.76 -5.92 20.48
CA TRP A 781 -32.24 -4.56 20.65
C TRP A 781 -31.23 -4.46 21.78
N SER A 782 -31.51 -5.07 22.93
CA SER A 782 -30.54 -5.13 24.04
C SER A 782 -29.23 -5.80 23.61
N LYS A 783 -29.30 -6.88 22.80
CA LYS A 783 -28.11 -7.58 22.31
C LYS A 783 -27.32 -6.80 21.26
N LEU A 784 -28.00 -6.14 20.32
CA LEU A 784 -27.37 -5.24 19.34
C LEU A 784 -26.71 -4.07 20.05
N ALA A 785 -27.43 -3.39 20.95
CA ALA A 785 -26.88 -2.28 21.73
C ALA A 785 -25.71 -2.73 22.61
N GLN A 786 -25.80 -3.89 23.26
CA GLN A 786 -24.69 -4.44 24.06
C GLN A 786 -23.44 -4.73 23.21
N ARG A 787 -23.62 -5.13 21.94
CA ARG A 787 -22.52 -5.41 21.01
C ARG A 787 -21.86 -4.12 20.52
N TYR A 788 -22.66 -3.11 20.18
CA TYR A 788 -22.18 -1.92 19.48
C TYR A 788 -22.10 -0.65 20.33
N LYS A 789 -22.42 -0.68 21.64
CA LYS A 789 -22.43 0.48 22.55
C LYS A 789 -21.18 1.37 22.53
N ASP A 790 -20.03 0.81 22.19
CA ASP A 790 -18.74 1.49 22.17
C ASP A 790 -18.24 1.75 20.74
N GLU A 791 -19.05 1.47 19.71
CA GLU A 791 -18.70 1.62 18.30
C GLU A 791 -19.20 2.96 17.73
N PRO A 792 -18.35 3.97 17.55
CA PRO A 792 -18.76 5.30 17.13
C PRO A 792 -19.30 5.37 15.69
N TRP A 793 -19.02 4.38 14.82
CA TRP A 793 -19.53 4.37 13.45
C TRP A 793 -20.96 3.84 13.33
N ILE A 794 -21.54 3.31 14.41
CA ILE A 794 -22.98 3.16 14.47
C ILE A 794 -23.58 4.57 14.65
N GLY A 795 -24.33 5.04 13.65
CA GLY A 795 -24.99 6.35 13.69
C GLY A 795 -26.20 6.37 14.63
N GLY A 796 -26.78 5.20 14.88
CA GLY A 796 -27.88 5.00 15.83
C GLY A 796 -28.74 3.79 15.48
N TYR A 797 -29.81 3.64 16.24
CA TYR A 797 -30.75 2.52 16.17
C TYR A 797 -32.13 3.02 15.77
N ASP A 798 -32.58 2.67 14.57
CA ASP A 798 -33.95 2.89 14.15
C ASP A 798 -34.83 1.72 14.57
N LEU A 799 -35.66 2.00 15.57
CA LEU A 799 -36.18 0.97 16.46
C LEU A 799 -37.25 0.09 15.82
N LEU A 800 -38.05 0.65 14.91
CA LEU A 800 -39.14 -0.06 14.25
C LEU A 800 -39.61 0.68 12.99
N ASN A 801 -39.30 0.12 11.82
CA ASN A 801 -39.66 0.71 10.54
C ASN A 801 -41.18 0.70 10.30
N GLU A 802 -41.72 1.85 9.88
CA GLU A 802 -43.03 2.03 9.24
C GLU A 802 -44.19 1.21 9.83
N THR A 803 -44.42 1.34 11.15
CA THR A 803 -45.60 0.68 11.76
C THR A 803 -46.87 1.12 11.03
N ASN A 804 -47.73 0.16 10.69
CA ASN A 804 -48.99 0.39 10.00
C ASN A 804 -50.08 -0.54 10.57
N TRP A 805 -50.58 -0.19 11.77
CA TRP A 805 -51.50 -1.05 12.51
C TRP A 805 -52.61 -0.26 13.22
N ASP A 806 -53.85 -0.76 13.14
CA ASP A 806 -54.99 -0.15 13.82
C ASP A 806 -55.08 -0.58 15.30
N PHE A 807 -54.44 0.17 16.19
CA PHE A 807 -54.46 -0.12 17.64
C PHE A 807 -55.79 0.17 18.32
N GLU A 808 -56.64 0.98 17.69
CA GLU A 808 -57.85 1.55 18.31
C GLU A 808 -59.13 1.04 17.67
N ASN A 809 -59.03 0.12 16.69
CA ASN A 809 -60.14 -0.28 15.82
C ASN A 809 -60.85 0.95 15.22
N SER A 810 -60.04 1.92 14.78
CA SER A 810 -60.45 3.20 14.20
C SER A 810 -61.14 3.06 12.84
N GLY A 811 -61.11 1.87 12.24
CA GLY A 811 -61.69 1.60 10.92
C GLY A 811 -60.70 1.86 9.77
N ASN A 812 -59.43 2.12 10.09
CA ASN A 812 -58.34 2.21 9.13
C ASN A 812 -57.26 1.20 9.53
N GLN A 813 -57.14 0.10 8.78
CA GLN A 813 -56.28 -1.04 9.14
C GLN A 813 -54.79 -0.69 9.32
N ASN A 814 -54.34 0.42 8.72
CA ASN A 814 -52.94 0.87 8.74
C ASN A 814 -52.68 1.89 9.86
N GLY A 815 -53.67 2.17 10.72
CA GLY A 815 -53.50 3.03 11.89
C GLY A 815 -53.48 4.54 11.60
N CYS A 816 -53.86 4.96 10.39
CA CYS A 816 -53.85 6.39 10.02
C CYS A 816 -54.90 7.23 10.76
N ALA A 817 -55.92 6.58 11.33
CA ALA A 817 -56.99 7.22 12.10
C ALA A 817 -56.85 7.02 13.62
N CYS A 818 -55.80 6.34 14.10
CA CYS A 818 -55.50 6.20 15.53
C CYS A 818 -55.18 7.58 16.14
N ASN A 819 -55.70 7.84 17.35
CA ASN A 819 -55.52 9.11 18.06
C ASN A 819 -54.51 9.04 19.21
N SER A 820 -54.32 7.88 19.82
CA SER A 820 -53.42 7.68 20.96
C SER A 820 -52.14 6.94 20.61
N ASN A 821 -52.19 5.96 19.69
CA ASN A 821 -51.06 5.09 19.33
C ASN A 821 -50.35 4.46 20.54
N THR A 822 -51.08 4.22 21.64
CA THR A 822 -50.49 3.81 22.94
C THR A 822 -49.61 2.56 22.85
N PRO A 823 -50.01 1.46 22.16
CA PRO A 823 -49.16 0.28 22.08
C PRO A 823 -47.80 0.53 21.40
N LEU A 824 -47.77 1.39 20.38
CA LEU A 824 -46.53 1.76 19.69
C LEU A 824 -45.62 2.61 20.61
N ILE A 825 -46.20 3.55 21.36
CA ILE A 825 -45.46 4.38 22.33
C ILE A 825 -44.81 3.49 23.40
N GLU A 826 -45.58 2.57 23.98
CA GLU A 826 -45.08 1.68 25.03
C GLU A 826 -44.02 0.70 24.50
N MET A 827 -44.13 0.27 23.24
CA MET A 827 -43.10 -0.56 22.61
C MET A 827 -41.79 0.21 22.41
N HIS A 828 -41.85 1.46 21.91
CA HIS A 828 -40.65 2.31 21.79
C HIS A 828 -39.97 2.53 23.14
N LYS A 829 -40.74 2.87 24.19
CA LYS A 829 -40.18 3.03 25.54
C LYS A 829 -39.49 1.76 26.04
N ARG A 830 -40.11 0.58 25.85
CA ARG A 830 -39.49 -0.71 26.22
C ARG A 830 -38.15 -0.96 25.50
N MET A 831 -38.07 -0.65 24.21
CA MET A 831 -36.83 -0.78 23.44
C MET A 831 -35.78 0.24 23.89
N ILE A 832 -36.17 1.50 24.08
CA ILE A 832 -35.30 2.56 24.59
C ILE A 832 -34.75 2.18 25.96
N ASP A 833 -35.59 1.74 26.91
CA ASP A 833 -35.17 1.32 28.24
C ASP A 833 -34.14 0.17 28.18
N ALA A 834 -34.38 -0.82 27.32
CA ALA A 834 -33.49 -1.96 27.15
C ALA A 834 -32.14 -1.60 26.49
N ILE A 835 -32.16 -0.69 25.51
CA ILE A 835 -30.95 -0.13 24.90
C ILE A 835 -30.20 0.70 25.94
N ARG A 836 -30.88 1.63 26.61
CA ARG A 836 -30.29 2.51 27.63
C ARG A 836 -29.81 1.74 28.84
N ALA A 837 -30.27 0.52 29.11
CA ALA A 837 -29.67 -0.31 30.14
C ALA A 837 -28.19 -0.67 29.86
N VAL A 838 -27.77 -0.68 28.59
CA VAL A 838 -26.43 -1.12 28.16
C VAL A 838 -25.66 -0.08 27.34
N ASP A 839 -26.35 0.88 26.72
CA ASP A 839 -25.81 1.84 25.75
C ASP A 839 -26.36 3.24 26.01
N LYS A 840 -25.49 4.18 26.39
CA LYS A 840 -25.84 5.58 26.69
C LYS A 840 -25.51 6.53 25.55
N ASN A 841 -24.92 6.03 24.48
CA ASN A 841 -24.18 6.83 23.51
C ASN A 841 -24.97 7.06 22.23
N HIS A 842 -25.58 6.01 21.68
CA HIS A 842 -26.18 6.05 20.35
C HIS A 842 -27.51 6.78 20.29
N LEU A 843 -27.75 7.47 19.18
CA LEU A 843 -29.08 7.96 18.80
C LEU A 843 -30.07 6.80 18.71
N VAL A 844 -31.29 7.05 19.15
CA VAL A 844 -32.44 6.20 18.84
C VAL A 844 -33.38 6.94 17.90
N PHE A 845 -33.77 6.29 16.81
CA PHE A 845 -34.77 6.81 15.88
C PHE A 845 -36.11 6.15 16.17
N VAL A 846 -37.16 6.97 16.23
CA VAL A 846 -38.52 6.51 16.49
C VAL A 846 -39.46 6.96 15.37
N SER A 847 -40.29 6.04 14.89
CA SER A 847 -41.22 6.30 13.81
C SER A 847 -42.67 6.35 14.28
N GLY A 848 -43.50 7.04 13.51
CA GLY A 848 -44.94 7.09 13.71
C GLY A 848 -45.66 5.86 13.17
N ASN A 849 -46.97 5.76 13.46
CA ASN A 849 -47.83 4.77 12.80
C ASN A 849 -48.18 5.23 11.37
N CYS A 850 -48.95 4.46 10.60
CA CYS A 850 -49.33 4.78 9.22
C CYS A 850 -48.09 5.07 8.34
N TRP A 851 -47.14 4.11 8.28
CA TRP A 851 -45.90 4.25 7.53
C TRP A 851 -45.12 5.52 7.92
N GLY A 852 -44.98 5.76 9.24
CA GLY A 852 -44.26 6.94 9.73
C GLY A 852 -44.96 8.28 9.44
N ASN A 853 -46.29 8.33 9.36
CA ASN A 853 -47.03 9.58 9.08
C ASN A 853 -48.10 9.94 10.13
N ASN A 854 -48.39 9.07 11.11
CA ASN A 854 -49.33 9.35 12.21
C ASN A 854 -48.62 9.42 13.57
N TYR A 855 -48.44 10.64 14.08
CA TYR A 855 -47.82 10.93 15.37
C TYR A 855 -48.80 11.35 16.48
N ARG A 856 -50.12 11.21 16.25
CA ARG A 856 -51.12 11.60 17.25
C ARG A 856 -50.94 10.81 18.53
N GLY A 857 -50.99 11.51 19.67
CA GLY A 857 -50.81 10.90 21.00
C GLY A 857 -49.34 10.70 21.41
N MET A 858 -48.37 10.88 20.51
CA MET A 858 -46.95 10.57 20.76
C MET A 858 -46.16 11.69 21.44
N ASN A 859 -46.80 12.81 21.83
CA ASN A 859 -46.13 13.95 22.49
C ASN A 859 -45.31 13.56 23.74
N ASN A 860 -45.78 12.55 24.48
CA ASN A 860 -45.10 12.05 25.68
C ASN A 860 -43.88 11.16 25.36
N LEU A 861 -43.73 10.70 24.12
CA LEU A 861 -42.54 9.98 23.67
C LEU A 861 -41.43 10.96 23.29
N PHE A 862 -41.75 12.12 22.70
CA PHE A 862 -40.76 13.05 22.12
C PHE A 862 -39.74 13.63 23.11
N ASN A 863 -39.96 13.50 24.42
CA ASN A 863 -39.00 13.91 25.45
C ASN A 863 -38.59 12.74 26.37
N TYR A 864 -38.83 11.50 25.93
CA TYR A 864 -38.55 10.31 26.73
C TYR A 864 -37.06 9.98 26.80
N ASP A 865 -36.33 10.23 25.71
CA ASP A 865 -34.88 10.11 25.64
C ASP A 865 -34.27 11.43 25.15
N THR A 866 -33.14 11.82 25.73
CA THR A 866 -32.46 13.07 25.38
C THR A 866 -31.65 12.94 24.09
N ASN A 867 -31.37 11.72 23.65
CA ASN A 867 -30.59 11.42 22.45
C ASN A 867 -31.42 10.63 21.42
N MET A 868 -32.49 11.26 20.94
CA MET A 868 -33.48 10.65 20.05
C MET A 868 -33.80 11.54 18.85
N SER A 869 -34.16 10.90 17.74
CA SER A 869 -34.66 11.54 16.53
C SER A 869 -35.98 10.93 16.08
N ILE A 870 -36.81 11.72 15.40
CA ILE A 870 -38.09 11.25 14.85
C ILE A 870 -37.92 11.00 13.36
N THR A 871 -38.29 9.81 12.89
CA THR A 871 -38.27 9.49 11.46
C THR A 871 -39.65 9.54 10.84
N PHE A 872 -39.72 9.95 9.59
CA PHE A 872 -40.93 9.98 8.76
C PHE A 872 -40.62 9.47 7.36
N HIS A 873 -41.64 9.04 6.62
CA HIS A 873 -41.49 8.57 5.25
C HIS A 873 -42.42 9.35 4.31
N LYS A 874 -41.92 9.84 3.18
CA LYS A 874 -42.73 10.57 2.18
C LYS A 874 -42.65 9.94 0.80
N TYR A 875 -43.77 9.32 0.39
CA TYR A 875 -43.96 8.78 -0.96
C TYR A 875 -45.07 9.50 -1.72
N TRP A 876 -44.93 9.54 -3.04
CA TRP A 876 -45.96 10.05 -3.98
C TRP A 876 -46.40 11.51 -3.73
N ASN A 877 -45.50 12.32 -3.18
CA ASN A 877 -45.72 13.76 -2.93
C ASN A 877 -44.87 14.62 -3.86
N TYR A 878 -45.16 15.92 -3.90
CA TYR A 878 -44.29 16.89 -4.57
C TYR A 878 -43.06 17.18 -3.71
N ASN A 879 -41.91 17.45 -4.33
CA ASN A 879 -40.70 17.87 -3.63
C ASN A 879 -40.78 19.38 -3.31
N ASP A 880 -41.67 19.75 -2.40
CA ASP A 880 -41.88 21.13 -1.94
C ASP A 880 -42.09 21.22 -0.43
N ALA A 881 -41.95 22.44 0.11
CA ALA A 881 -42.11 22.69 1.55
C ALA A 881 -43.54 22.41 2.04
N GLY A 882 -44.54 22.51 1.17
CA GLY A 882 -45.94 22.25 1.51
C GLY A 882 -46.16 20.79 1.90
N SER A 883 -45.50 19.87 1.21
CA SER A 883 -45.61 18.42 1.40
C SER A 883 -45.06 17.92 2.75
N ILE A 884 -44.26 18.74 3.44
CA ILE A 884 -43.70 18.45 4.78
C ILE A 884 -44.11 19.49 5.85
N ASN A 885 -45.05 20.40 5.57
CA ASN A 885 -45.36 21.51 6.47
C ASN A 885 -45.82 21.03 7.86
N ASP A 886 -46.65 19.98 7.93
CA ASP A 886 -47.12 19.42 9.19
C ASP A 886 -45.96 18.84 10.02
N LEU A 887 -44.95 18.28 9.37
CA LEU A 887 -43.74 17.77 10.02
C LEU A 887 -42.85 18.92 10.51
N LEU A 888 -42.74 20.01 9.74
CA LEU A 888 -42.04 21.22 10.19
C LEU A 888 -42.73 21.81 11.43
N THR A 889 -44.07 21.91 11.44
CA THR A 889 -44.84 22.34 12.62
C THR A 889 -44.64 21.40 13.81
N LEU A 890 -44.59 20.09 13.56
CA LEU A 890 -44.31 19.10 14.60
C LEU A 890 -42.89 19.25 15.15
N ARG A 891 -41.87 19.46 14.31
CA ARG A 891 -40.48 19.74 14.69
C ARG A 891 -40.37 20.98 15.57
N GLU A 892 -41.12 22.03 15.25
CA GLU A 892 -41.18 23.24 16.07
C GLU A 892 -41.76 22.98 17.46
N THR A 893 -42.79 22.14 17.55
CA THR A 893 -43.50 21.83 18.80
C THR A 893 -42.76 20.81 19.67
N ALA A 894 -42.24 19.75 19.05
CA ALA A 894 -41.52 18.67 19.71
C ALA A 894 -40.10 19.08 20.13
N LYS A 895 -39.49 20.08 19.45
CA LYS A 895 -38.09 20.48 19.62
C LYS A 895 -37.11 19.32 19.45
N GLN A 896 -37.46 18.38 18.58
CA GLN A 896 -36.65 17.21 18.25
C GLN A 896 -36.09 17.30 16.83
N THR A 897 -35.10 16.46 16.53
CA THR A 897 -34.60 16.25 15.18
C THR A 897 -35.57 15.42 14.36
N PHE A 898 -35.63 15.68 13.06
CA PHE A 898 -36.46 14.95 12.11
C PHE A 898 -35.59 14.48 10.96
N VAL A 899 -35.75 13.22 10.57
CA VAL A 899 -35.05 12.58 9.45
C VAL A 899 -36.09 11.96 8.52
N ASP A 900 -35.99 12.26 7.23
CA ASP A 900 -36.77 11.59 6.18
C ASP A 900 -36.05 10.28 5.83
N GLU A 901 -36.80 9.20 5.72
CA GLU A 901 -36.30 7.86 5.44
C GLU A 901 -36.69 7.33 4.05
#